data_AF-A0A2E3FGD8-F1
#
_entry.id   AF-A0A2E3FGD8-F1
#
_cell.length_a   1.000
_cell.length_b   1.000
_cell.length_c   1.000
_cell.angle_alpha   90.00
_cell.angle_beta   90.00
_cell.angle_gamma   90.00
#
_symmetry.space_group_name_H-M   'P 1'
#
loop_
_entity.id
_entity.type
_entity.pdbx_description
1 polymer ?
#
loop_
_entity_poly.entity_id
_entity_poly.type
_entity_poly.pdbx_seq_one_letter_code
_entity_poly.pdbx_strand_id
1 'polypeptide(L)'
;MRLFVHIGLEHVGASRLQDVLAAKREQLLTKGILYPRSAGNKNHTRLFMAVTDADHVDPLRHNRGYTQTEDQQRLYESVARGLAQEIATHRPHTMILSASQLGASLARPSEIARLHDLLSPLSQDIRILAHVDEQARLLARHYGAQVMEGRAASLELELDMAGSADWWDDALLDGHVIDPDKGQYQETQCPAFWLDYPRLVHEWETVFGADSVTLRPYDAALFYGETVTREICESFDLDVQIGRADSARPPAQPSAVTVARARQMNALLLRLLARSDRLIPRKLWKSLLEEVTFEAPPIPAGSLSAVSDGFAAANAQLCRDHPALSPANFTPDTPSAPWVESPTQLGYRASQYLLAFMGRIDRTTRSEKRARREAVQETGASQGTIPGLSPETQAIMPPLAAQNFAKLQKSSFKPHNRLGKINEDVPGPAYPPAPDGTNTLIVGCMKNEAPYIVEWVAYHRAIGVKNFLIYTNDCSDGTDQILHRLQEMGVLQHRNNDDWSGNSPQQFALDNALKEPALQQADWIAHIDVDEFINIRCGDGTLRAFFKAVPDATNVAMTWRLFGHSGVHDLADRFVIEQFDRCAPKFCPKPHTVWGFKTLFRNTGAYGKLSCHRPNKLDESAAGQVKWVNGSGQDMTQEALKNGWRSSKKSIGYDLIQLNHYALRSAESFLIKRQRGRALHVDRSIGLNYWIRMDWNDHRDLTIQRNILRLRAEYDRLMADDTLSALHRKGLAWHRAKADELHAMPEFQELYDQARALKLNQTERVAWALALDMES
;
A
#
# COMPACT_ATOMS: atom_id res chain seq x y z
N MET A 1 6.62 9.42 -29.91
CA MET A 1 6.42 8.33 -28.92
C MET A 1 5.18 7.57 -29.35
N ARG A 2 5.16 6.24 -29.26
CA ARG A 2 3.94 5.43 -29.45
C ARG A 2 3.22 5.28 -28.11
N LEU A 3 1.90 5.43 -28.10
CA LEU A 3 1.08 5.33 -26.89
C LEU A 3 0.09 4.19 -27.06
N PHE A 4 0.18 3.16 -26.22
CA PHE A 4 -0.82 2.10 -26.14
C PHE A 4 -1.82 2.39 -25.02
N VAL A 5 -3.10 2.35 -25.32
CA VAL A 5 -4.20 2.39 -24.36
C VAL A 5 -4.84 1.01 -24.33
N HIS A 6 -4.49 0.25 -23.30
CA HIS A 6 -5.14 -1.01 -23.01
C HIS A 6 -6.46 -0.74 -22.27
N ILE A 7 -7.57 -0.92 -22.99
CA ILE A 7 -8.94 -0.66 -22.50
C ILE A 7 -9.51 -1.83 -21.69
N GLY A 8 -8.73 -2.92 -21.58
CA GLY A 8 -8.81 -3.99 -20.59
C GLY A 8 -10.19 -4.43 -20.15
N LEU A 9 -10.93 -5.17 -20.98
CA LEU A 9 -12.24 -5.69 -20.57
C LEU A 9 -12.14 -6.48 -19.25
N GLU A 10 -13.17 -6.37 -18.42
CA GLU A 10 -13.17 -7.05 -17.12
C GLU A 10 -13.18 -8.57 -17.31
N HIS A 11 -12.60 -9.32 -16.36
CA HIS A 11 -12.57 -10.79 -16.38
C HIS A 11 -11.86 -11.46 -17.58
N VAL A 12 -11.05 -10.72 -18.34
CA VAL A 12 -10.15 -11.23 -19.39
C VAL A 12 -8.69 -10.84 -19.14
N GLY A 13 -8.26 -10.97 -17.88
CA GLY A 13 -6.84 -10.89 -17.52
C GLY A 13 -6.24 -9.49 -17.42
N ALA A 14 -7.02 -8.41 -17.61
CA ALA A 14 -6.53 -7.03 -17.50
C ALA A 14 -5.82 -6.74 -16.15
N SER A 15 -6.42 -7.15 -15.02
CA SER A 15 -5.79 -7.03 -13.69
C SER A 15 -4.44 -7.73 -13.62
N ARG A 16 -4.31 -8.87 -14.29
CA ARG A 16 -3.08 -9.67 -14.29
C ARG A 16 -1.99 -9.01 -15.13
N LEU A 17 -2.33 -8.48 -16.30
CA LEU A 17 -1.38 -7.67 -17.10
C LEU A 17 -0.92 -6.44 -16.33
N GLN A 18 -1.83 -5.72 -15.67
CA GLN A 18 -1.51 -4.54 -14.84
C GLN A 18 -0.57 -4.88 -13.68
N ASP A 19 -0.77 -6.02 -13.00
CA ASP A 19 0.14 -6.49 -11.95
C ASP A 19 1.56 -6.73 -12.48
N VAL A 20 1.67 -7.38 -13.63
CA VAL A 20 2.98 -7.69 -14.24
C VAL A 20 3.64 -6.42 -14.79
N LEU A 21 2.92 -5.56 -15.51
CA LEU A 21 3.42 -4.26 -15.98
C LEU A 21 3.93 -3.41 -14.81
N ALA A 22 3.19 -3.36 -13.70
CA ALA A 22 3.61 -2.63 -12.52
C ALA A 22 4.85 -3.24 -11.83
N ALA A 23 4.93 -4.57 -11.77
CA ALA A 23 6.10 -5.28 -11.23
C ALA A 23 7.34 -5.12 -12.11
N LYS A 24 7.16 -5.01 -13.43
CA LYS A 24 8.22 -4.85 -14.43
C LYS A 24 8.52 -3.40 -14.80
N ARG A 25 7.90 -2.42 -14.13
CA ARG A 25 7.96 -0.99 -14.48
C ARG A 25 9.39 -0.48 -14.67
N GLU A 26 10.28 -0.69 -13.70
CA GLU A 26 11.64 -0.16 -13.79
C GLU A 26 12.42 -0.86 -14.92
N GLN A 27 12.20 -2.16 -15.11
CA GLN A 27 12.78 -2.92 -16.22
C GLN A 27 12.27 -2.41 -17.58
N LEU A 28 10.98 -2.10 -17.71
CA LEU A 28 10.41 -1.48 -18.90
C LEU A 28 11.01 -0.09 -19.14
N LEU A 29 11.17 0.70 -18.07
CA LEU A 29 11.70 2.05 -18.16
C LEU A 29 13.15 2.09 -18.65
N THR A 30 14.01 1.19 -18.15
CA THR A 30 15.39 1.02 -18.67
C THR A 30 15.45 0.67 -20.15
N LYS A 31 14.33 0.22 -20.72
CA LYS A 31 14.16 -0.13 -22.13
C LYS A 31 13.37 0.93 -22.90
N GLY A 32 13.21 2.14 -22.37
CA GLY A 32 12.51 3.24 -23.02
C GLY A 32 10.98 3.10 -23.05
N ILE A 33 10.41 2.21 -22.24
CA ILE A 33 8.96 1.96 -22.16
C ILE A 33 8.41 2.46 -20.83
N LEU A 34 7.53 3.46 -20.88
CA LEU A 34 6.93 4.07 -19.70
C LEU A 34 5.60 3.40 -19.34
N TYR A 35 5.51 2.91 -18.11
CA TYR A 35 4.24 2.54 -17.45
C TYR A 35 3.99 3.50 -16.27
N PRO A 36 3.28 4.62 -16.50
CA PRO A 36 3.33 5.78 -15.62
C PRO A 36 2.65 5.56 -14.28
N ARG A 37 3.00 6.37 -13.27
CA ARG A 37 2.40 6.31 -11.92
C ARG A 37 1.31 7.35 -11.70
N SER A 38 1.37 8.50 -12.39
CA SER A 38 0.44 9.62 -12.25
C SER A 38 -1.01 9.28 -12.60
N ALA A 39 -1.22 8.31 -13.50
CA ALA A 39 -2.54 7.80 -13.86
C ALA A 39 -3.05 6.69 -12.92
N GLY A 40 -2.19 6.18 -12.02
CA GLY A 40 -2.47 5.10 -11.07
C GLY A 40 -1.31 4.12 -10.98
N ASN A 41 -1.09 3.51 -9.81
CA ASN A 41 0.10 2.68 -9.58
C ASN A 41 0.06 1.29 -10.24
N LYS A 42 -1.12 0.74 -10.53
CA LYS A 42 -1.29 -0.55 -11.20
C LYS A 42 -2.35 -0.44 -12.28
N ASN A 43 -3.61 -0.40 -11.87
CA ASN A 43 -4.70 0.01 -12.75
C ASN A 43 -4.70 1.55 -12.81
N HIS A 44 -4.69 2.13 -14.01
CA HIS A 44 -4.73 3.57 -14.24
C HIS A 44 -6.13 4.17 -14.02
N THR A 45 -6.74 3.84 -12.88
CA THR A 45 -8.10 4.28 -12.49
C THR A 45 -8.28 5.80 -12.46
N ARG A 46 -7.21 6.59 -12.26
CA ARG A 46 -7.32 8.07 -12.30
C ARG A 46 -7.60 8.56 -13.70
N LEU A 47 -7.07 7.88 -14.72
CA LEU A 47 -7.36 8.17 -16.12
C LEU A 47 -8.85 7.95 -16.40
N PHE A 48 -9.39 6.78 -16.04
CA PHE A 48 -10.81 6.49 -16.20
C PHE A 48 -11.72 7.50 -15.49
N MET A 49 -11.49 7.76 -14.20
CA MET A 49 -12.32 8.72 -13.43
C MET A 49 -12.27 10.15 -13.98
N ALA A 50 -11.19 10.53 -14.68
CA ALA A 50 -11.04 11.86 -15.27
C ALA A 50 -11.88 12.07 -16.54
N VAL A 51 -12.23 11.00 -17.25
CA VAL A 51 -12.75 11.08 -18.63
C VAL A 51 -14.22 10.67 -18.79
N THR A 52 -14.87 10.11 -17.76
CA THR A 52 -16.31 9.88 -17.79
C THR A 52 -17.09 11.20 -17.83
N ASP A 53 -18.32 11.18 -18.32
CA ASP A 53 -19.16 12.37 -18.36
C ASP A 53 -19.54 12.82 -16.94
N ALA A 54 -19.90 14.09 -16.77
CA ALA A 54 -20.22 14.66 -15.47
C ALA A 54 -21.37 13.93 -14.76
N ASP A 55 -22.38 13.48 -15.50
CA ASP A 55 -23.54 12.71 -15.04
C ASP A 55 -23.29 11.20 -14.97
N HIS A 56 -22.21 10.70 -15.57
CA HIS A 56 -21.79 9.30 -15.48
C HIS A 56 -20.95 9.04 -14.22
N VAL A 57 -21.61 9.10 -13.06
CA VAL A 57 -20.96 8.88 -11.76
C VAL A 57 -20.88 7.39 -11.44
N ASP A 58 -19.74 6.79 -11.73
CA ASP A 58 -19.46 5.37 -11.48
C ASP A 58 -19.11 5.07 -9.99
N PRO A 59 -19.08 3.78 -9.57
CA PRO A 59 -18.72 3.40 -8.21
C PRO A 59 -17.35 3.92 -7.74
N LEU A 60 -16.33 3.98 -8.59
CA LEU A 60 -15.00 4.49 -8.24
C LEU A 60 -15.05 6.00 -8.01
N ARG A 61 -15.63 6.79 -8.91
CA ARG A 61 -15.78 8.25 -8.71
C ARG A 61 -16.55 8.56 -7.45
N HIS A 62 -17.66 7.87 -7.21
CA HIS A 62 -18.44 8.07 -5.99
C HIS A 62 -17.64 7.76 -4.72
N ASN A 63 -17.00 6.60 -4.67
CA ASN A 63 -16.25 6.18 -3.48
C ASN A 63 -14.96 6.99 -3.24
N ARG A 64 -14.41 7.64 -4.28
CA ARG A 64 -13.20 8.47 -4.19
C ARG A 64 -13.48 9.97 -4.10
N GLY A 65 -14.74 10.38 -4.10
CA GLY A 65 -15.13 11.79 -3.92
C GLY A 65 -14.99 12.65 -5.17
N TYR A 66 -15.06 12.06 -6.36
CA TYR A 66 -15.01 12.76 -7.66
C TYR A 66 -16.41 12.84 -8.32
N THR A 67 -17.47 12.93 -7.51
CA THR A 67 -18.85 13.07 -8.02
C THR A 67 -19.14 14.46 -8.57
N GLN A 68 -18.51 15.49 -8.01
CA GLN A 68 -18.70 16.86 -8.48
C GLN A 68 -17.87 17.12 -9.74
N THR A 69 -18.45 17.83 -10.71
CA THR A 69 -17.81 18.16 -11.99
C THR A 69 -16.49 18.91 -11.79
N GLU A 70 -16.41 19.83 -10.83
CA GLU A 70 -15.18 20.57 -10.55
C GLU A 70 -14.04 19.67 -10.04
N ASP A 71 -14.35 18.72 -9.14
CA ASP A 71 -13.37 17.77 -8.63
C ASP A 71 -12.85 16.86 -9.74
N GLN A 72 -13.74 16.43 -10.62
CA GLN A 72 -13.38 15.64 -11.79
C GLN A 72 -12.52 16.43 -12.78
N GLN A 73 -12.85 17.70 -13.04
CA GLN A 73 -12.06 18.55 -13.93
C GLN A 73 -10.65 18.80 -13.37
N ARG A 74 -10.52 19.02 -12.06
CA ARG A 74 -9.20 19.08 -11.39
C ARG A 74 -8.43 17.77 -11.53
N LEU A 75 -9.11 16.62 -11.44
CA LEU A 75 -8.49 15.31 -11.66
C LEU A 75 -7.98 15.17 -13.09
N TYR A 76 -8.78 15.56 -14.09
CA TYR A 76 -8.41 15.56 -15.50
C TYR A 76 -7.12 16.36 -15.75
N GLU A 77 -7.06 17.60 -15.27
CA GLU A 77 -5.88 18.47 -15.40
C GLU A 77 -4.67 17.92 -14.63
N SER A 78 -4.90 17.28 -13.48
CA SER A 78 -3.85 16.65 -12.69
C SER A 78 -3.24 15.44 -13.41
N VAL A 79 -4.07 14.59 -14.02
CA VAL A 79 -3.62 13.42 -14.79
C VAL A 79 -2.85 13.88 -16.03
N ALA A 80 -3.40 14.83 -16.80
CA ALA A 80 -2.75 15.37 -17.98
C ALA A 80 -1.34 15.93 -17.66
N ARG A 81 -1.23 16.77 -16.62
CA ARG A 81 0.06 17.31 -16.17
C ARG A 81 1.03 16.23 -15.70
N GLY A 82 0.55 15.26 -14.92
CA GLY A 82 1.39 14.17 -14.40
C GLY A 82 1.98 13.31 -15.52
N LEU A 83 1.17 12.96 -16.51
CA LEU A 83 1.64 12.21 -17.68
C LEU A 83 2.67 13.01 -18.49
N ALA A 84 2.40 14.29 -18.76
CA ALA A 84 3.34 15.17 -19.46
C ALA A 84 4.68 15.30 -18.72
N GLN A 85 4.66 15.39 -17.39
CA GLN A 85 5.87 15.46 -16.56
C GLN A 85 6.68 14.17 -16.61
N GLU A 86 6.03 12.99 -16.50
CA GLU A 86 6.73 11.70 -16.59
C GLU A 86 7.34 11.49 -17.99
N ILE A 87 6.64 11.89 -19.05
CA ILE A 87 7.17 11.87 -20.43
C ILE A 87 8.38 12.80 -20.58
N ALA A 88 8.30 14.03 -20.07
CA ALA A 88 9.41 14.99 -20.14
C ALA A 88 10.65 14.49 -19.38
N THR A 89 10.43 13.82 -18.25
CA THR A 89 11.48 13.28 -17.38
C THR A 89 12.19 12.09 -18.02
N HIS A 90 11.42 11.12 -18.52
CA HIS A 90 11.96 9.83 -18.96
C HIS A 90 12.19 9.73 -20.47
N ARG A 91 11.60 10.63 -21.26
CA ARG A 91 11.66 10.66 -22.73
C ARG A 91 11.48 9.28 -23.39
N PRO A 92 10.42 8.53 -23.03
CA PRO A 92 10.23 7.18 -23.53
C PRO A 92 9.90 7.17 -25.03
N HIS A 93 10.26 6.09 -25.74
CA HIS A 93 9.78 5.87 -27.10
C HIS A 93 8.38 5.24 -27.12
N THR A 94 8.00 4.49 -26.07
CA THR A 94 6.70 3.84 -25.92
C THR A 94 6.10 4.15 -24.54
N MET A 95 4.81 4.45 -24.48
CA MET A 95 4.05 4.56 -23.22
C MET A 95 2.88 3.58 -23.24
N ILE A 96 2.64 2.90 -22.11
CA ILE A 96 1.51 1.98 -21.94
C ILE A 96 0.60 2.55 -20.86
N LEU A 97 -0.67 2.78 -21.20
CA LEU A 97 -1.75 3.07 -20.27
C LEU A 97 -2.68 1.85 -20.18
N SER A 98 -3.08 1.44 -18.98
CA SER A 98 -3.98 0.29 -18.81
C SER A 98 -5.00 0.56 -17.73
N ALA A 99 -6.28 0.62 -18.12
CA ALA A 99 -7.39 0.79 -17.20
C ALA A 99 -8.57 -0.06 -17.67
N SER A 100 -8.99 -1.00 -16.82
CA SER A 100 -9.97 -2.02 -17.22
C SER A 100 -11.39 -1.48 -17.37
N GLN A 101 -11.64 -0.33 -16.76
CA GLN A 101 -12.90 0.37 -16.80
C GLN A 101 -13.13 1.07 -18.14
N LEU A 102 -12.08 1.34 -18.92
CA LEU A 102 -12.23 2.12 -20.14
C LEU A 102 -13.15 1.40 -21.14
N GLY A 103 -12.84 0.14 -21.48
CA GLY A 103 -13.64 -0.61 -22.44
C GLY A 103 -14.98 -1.10 -21.87
N ALA A 104 -15.06 -1.28 -20.56
CA ALA A 104 -16.25 -1.81 -19.90
C ALA A 104 -17.28 -0.74 -19.47
N SER A 105 -16.87 0.54 -19.42
CA SER A 105 -17.71 1.64 -18.93
C SER A 105 -17.88 2.78 -19.94
N LEU A 106 -16.88 3.11 -20.77
CA LEU A 106 -17.01 4.22 -21.72
C LEU A 106 -17.89 3.82 -22.90
N ALA A 107 -19.19 4.03 -22.75
CA ALA A 107 -20.19 3.73 -23.75
C ALA A 107 -20.53 4.94 -24.63
N ARG A 108 -20.23 6.16 -24.15
CA ARG A 108 -20.66 7.40 -24.79
C ARG A 108 -19.55 7.98 -25.66
N PRO A 109 -19.85 8.46 -26.88
CA PRO A 109 -18.86 9.10 -27.74
C PRO A 109 -18.13 10.30 -27.09
N SER A 110 -18.83 11.05 -26.23
CA SER A 110 -18.27 12.17 -25.45
C SER A 110 -17.12 11.75 -24.54
N GLU A 111 -17.22 10.58 -23.91
CA GLU A 111 -16.23 10.10 -22.94
C GLU A 111 -14.97 9.58 -23.65
N ILE A 112 -15.17 8.86 -24.76
CA ILE A 112 -14.08 8.39 -25.62
C ILE A 112 -13.33 9.60 -26.23
N ALA A 113 -14.07 10.60 -26.72
CA ALA A 113 -13.51 11.87 -27.20
C ALA A 113 -12.73 12.61 -26.11
N ARG A 114 -13.26 12.67 -24.88
CA ARG A 114 -12.59 13.31 -23.74
C ARG A 114 -11.27 12.61 -23.37
N LEU A 115 -11.21 11.29 -23.47
CA LEU A 115 -9.97 10.53 -23.33
C LEU A 115 -8.98 10.85 -24.46
N HIS A 116 -9.45 10.89 -25.71
CA HIS A 116 -8.62 11.27 -26.85
C HIS A 116 -8.03 12.68 -26.68
N ASP A 117 -8.82 13.66 -26.26
CA ASP A 117 -8.38 15.03 -26.01
C ASP A 117 -7.33 15.13 -24.90
N LEU A 118 -7.40 14.24 -23.90
CA LEU A 118 -6.38 14.17 -22.83
C LEU A 118 -5.04 13.66 -23.38
N LEU A 119 -5.08 12.70 -24.32
CA LEU A 119 -3.91 11.96 -24.79
C LEU A 119 -3.27 12.53 -26.06
N SER A 120 -4.05 13.16 -26.94
CA SER A 120 -3.57 13.71 -28.22
C SER A 120 -2.48 14.78 -28.09
N PRO A 121 -2.39 15.59 -27.00
CA PRO A 121 -1.23 16.46 -26.78
C PRO A 121 0.06 15.70 -26.48
N LEU A 122 -0.03 14.43 -26.05
CA LEU A 122 1.11 13.61 -25.64
C LEU A 122 1.64 12.73 -26.79
N SER A 123 0.76 12.29 -27.69
CA SER A 123 1.11 11.43 -28.82
C SER A 123 0.11 11.58 -29.96
N GLN A 124 0.61 11.49 -31.20
CA GLN A 124 -0.20 11.36 -32.42
C GLN A 124 -0.28 9.90 -32.91
N ASP A 125 0.52 8.99 -32.33
CA ASP A 125 0.44 7.54 -32.56
C ASP A 125 -0.14 6.90 -31.30
N ILE A 126 -1.48 6.77 -31.27
CA ILE A 126 -2.24 6.17 -30.18
C ILE A 126 -2.86 4.86 -30.69
N ARG A 127 -2.61 3.76 -29.98
CA ARG A 127 -3.11 2.42 -30.30
C ARG A 127 -3.99 1.92 -29.17
N ILE A 128 -5.18 1.44 -29.51
CA ILE A 128 -6.14 0.88 -28.58
C ILE A 128 -5.99 -0.63 -28.58
N LEU A 129 -5.89 -1.22 -27.39
CA LEU A 129 -5.72 -2.67 -27.23
C LEU A 129 -6.78 -3.22 -26.29
N ALA A 130 -7.45 -4.29 -26.70
CA ALA A 130 -8.33 -5.06 -25.82
C ALA A 130 -8.07 -6.57 -25.96
N HIS A 131 -8.12 -7.27 -24.83
CA HIS A 131 -8.22 -8.72 -24.83
C HIS A 131 -9.68 -9.11 -24.79
N VAL A 132 -10.05 -10.16 -25.52
CA VAL A 132 -11.44 -10.66 -25.64
C VAL A 132 -11.49 -12.16 -25.37
N ASP A 133 -12.63 -12.65 -24.91
CA ASP A 133 -12.93 -14.08 -24.76
C ASP A 133 -14.27 -14.39 -25.44
N GLU A 134 -14.61 -15.67 -25.53
CA GLU A 134 -15.92 -16.10 -25.98
C GLU A 134 -17.03 -15.53 -25.08
N GLN A 135 -18.10 -15.02 -25.70
CA GLN A 135 -19.08 -14.16 -25.09
C GLN A 135 -19.87 -14.84 -23.97
N ALA A 136 -20.28 -16.11 -24.11
CA ALA A 136 -20.99 -16.82 -23.05
C ALA A 136 -20.08 -17.06 -21.83
N ARG A 137 -18.83 -17.46 -22.05
CA ARG A 137 -17.81 -17.60 -20.99
C ARG A 137 -17.55 -16.30 -20.26
N LEU A 138 -17.47 -15.20 -20.99
CA LEU A 138 -17.23 -13.87 -20.40
C LEU A 138 -18.45 -13.35 -19.65
N LEU A 139 -19.64 -13.49 -20.24
CA LEU A 139 -20.91 -13.11 -19.63
C LEU A 139 -21.12 -13.83 -18.29
N ALA A 140 -20.88 -15.14 -18.21
CA ALA A 140 -21.02 -15.89 -16.97
C ALA A 140 -20.13 -15.32 -15.83
N ARG A 141 -18.89 -14.95 -16.16
CA ARG A 141 -17.95 -14.33 -15.19
C ARG A 141 -18.41 -12.94 -14.78
N HIS A 142 -18.74 -12.10 -15.76
CA HIS A 142 -19.09 -10.71 -15.55
C HIS A 142 -20.43 -10.56 -14.81
N TYR A 143 -21.47 -11.28 -15.21
CA TYR A 143 -22.76 -11.27 -14.52
C TYR A 143 -22.62 -11.69 -13.05
N GLY A 144 -21.84 -12.75 -12.79
CA GLY A 144 -21.53 -13.16 -11.42
C GLY A 144 -20.88 -12.03 -10.61
N ALA A 145 -19.94 -11.29 -11.20
CA ALA A 145 -19.30 -10.15 -10.55
C ALA A 145 -20.24 -8.96 -10.35
N GLN A 146 -21.05 -8.61 -11.35
CA GLN A 146 -22.04 -7.53 -11.24
C GLN A 146 -23.06 -7.80 -10.14
N VAL A 147 -23.56 -9.04 -10.02
CA VAL A 147 -24.44 -9.44 -8.91
C VAL A 147 -23.74 -9.28 -7.56
N MET A 148 -22.45 -9.62 -7.47
CA MET A 148 -21.69 -9.39 -6.23
C MET A 148 -21.41 -7.90 -5.94
N GLU A 149 -21.56 -7.02 -6.92
CA GLU A 149 -21.44 -5.56 -6.76
C GLU A 149 -22.79 -4.84 -6.62
N GLY A 150 -23.92 -5.54 -6.77
CA GLY A 150 -25.25 -5.00 -6.47
C GLY A 150 -26.31 -5.19 -7.55
N ARG A 151 -26.02 -5.90 -8.65
CA ARG A 151 -27.00 -6.16 -9.71
C ARG A 151 -28.19 -6.96 -9.17
N ALA A 152 -29.40 -6.49 -9.43
CA ALA A 152 -30.64 -7.17 -9.05
C ALA A 152 -31.39 -7.82 -10.23
N ALA A 153 -31.08 -7.37 -11.45
CA ALA A 153 -31.64 -7.92 -12.67
C ALA A 153 -31.17 -9.37 -12.91
N SER A 154 -32.04 -10.15 -13.54
CA SER A 154 -31.75 -11.52 -13.97
C SER A 154 -30.87 -11.51 -15.22
N LEU A 155 -30.23 -12.64 -15.51
CA LEU A 155 -29.52 -12.89 -16.76
C LEU A 155 -30.50 -13.10 -17.94
N GLU A 156 -31.80 -13.21 -17.66
CA GLU A 156 -32.87 -13.19 -18.69
C GLU A 156 -32.76 -11.97 -19.62
N LEU A 157 -32.30 -10.81 -19.13
CA LEU A 157 -32.10 -9.63 -19.97
C LEU A 157 -31.13 -9.91 -21.13
N GLU A 158 -29.97 -10.50 -20.85
CA GLU A 158 -29.00 -10.89 -21.88
C GLU A 158 -29.50 -11.99 -22.80
N LEU A 159 -30.30 -12.93 -22.28
CA LEU A 159 -30.86 -14.01 -23.08
C LEU A 159 -31.94 -13.52 -24.04
N ASP A 160 -32.75 -12.55 -23.62
CA ASP A 160 -33.78 -11.92 -24.46
C ASP A 160 -33.17 -11.10 -25.60
N MET A 161 -31.97 -10.54 -25.38
CA MET A 161 -31.19 -9.82 -26.38
C MET A 161 -30.31 -10.73 -27.26
N ALA A 162 -30.20 -12.02 -26.94
CA ALA A 162 -29.31 -12.93 -27.66
C ALA A 162 -29.71 -13.03 -29.14
N GLY A 163 -28.81 -12.60 -30.03
CA GLY A 163 -29.07 -12.52 -31.47
C GLY A 163 -29.76 -11.24 -31.95
N SER A 164 -29.94 -10.23 -31.07
CA SER A 164 -30.30 -8.87 -31.48
C SER A 164 -29.24 -8.27 -32.41
N ALA A 165 -29.67 -7.45 -33.36
CA ALA A 165 -28.77 -6.67 -34.21
C ALA A 165 -28.16 -5.47 -33.46
N ASP A 166 -28.79 -5.04 -32.36
CA ASP A 166 -28.51 -3.78 -31.66
C ASP A 166 -28.11 -4.03 -30.18
N TRP A 167 -27.36 -5.10 -29.90
CA TRP A 167 -26.95 -5.51 -28.54
C TRP A 167 -26.42 -4.35 -27.68
N TRP A 168 -25.56 -3.51 -28.26
CA TRP A 168 -24.96 -2.37 -27.57
C TRP A 168 -26.01 -1.39 -27.03
N ASP A 169 -26.97 -1.01 -27.87
CA ASP A 169 -28.00 -0.03 -27.53
C ASP A 169 -29.07 -0.67 -26.62
N ASP A 170 -29.46 -1.92 -26.88
CA ASP A 170 -30.38 -2.69 -26.04
C ASP A 170 -29.83 -2.86 -24.60
N ALA A 171 -28.53 -3.15 -24.47
CA ALA A 171 -27.86 -3.28 -23.17
C ALA A 171 -27.81 -1.97 -22.37
N LEU A 172 -27.88 -0.82 -23.04
CA LEU A 172 -27.79 0.51 -22.42
C LEU A 172 -29.15 1.19 -22.23
N LEU A 173 -30.25 0.58 -22.68
CA LEU A 173 -31.58 1.19 -22.70
C LEU A 173 -32.02 1.74 -21.31
N ASP A 174 -31.71 0.99 -20.23
CA ASP A 174 -31.96 1.40 -18.84
C ASP A 174 -30.75 2.04 -18.13
N GLY A 175 -29.62 2.20 -18.81
CA GLY A 175 -28.36 2.68 -18.24
C GLY A 175 -28.33 4.15 -17.82
N HIS A 176 -29.37 4.90 -18.14
CA HIS A 176 -29.51 6.31 -17.78
C HIS A 176 -29.80 6.55 -16.29
N VAL A 177 -30.21 5.52 -15.53
CA VAL A 177 -30.54 5.66 -14.10
C VAL A 177 -29.29 5.50 -13.23
N ILE A 178 -28.58 6.61 -13.01
CA ILE A 178 -27.44 6.69 -12.11
C ILE A 178 -27.86 7.42 -10.82
N ASP A 179 -27.87 6.68 -9.71
CA ASP A 179 -28.16 7.23 -8.38
C ASP A 179 -27.24 6.56 -7.35
N PRO A 180 -26.05 7.12 -7.11
CA PRO A 180 -25.05 6.54 -6.22
C PRO A 180 -25.54 6.38 -4.77
N ASP A 181 -26.46 7.24 -4.32
CA ASP A 181 -27.07 7.18 -2.99
C ASP A 181 -28.03 5.99 -2.84
N LYS A 182 -28.57 5.52 -3.96
CA LYS A 182 -29.43 4.33 -4.06
C LYS A 182 -28.69 3.09 -4.55
N GLY A 183 -27.38 3.17 -4.72
CA GLY A 183 -26.57 2.05 -5.21
C GLY A 183 -26.85 1.69 -6.67
N GLN A 184 -27.39 2.63 -7.44
CA GLN A 184 -27.68 2.48 -8.86
C GLN A 184 -26.53 3.05 -9.69
N TYR A 185 -25.90 2.19 -10.49
CA TYR A 185 -24.78 2.53 -11.37
C TYR A 185 -24.96 1.78 -12.68
N GLN A 186 -24.58 2.41 -13.79
CA GLN A 186 -24.65 1.79 -15.13
C GLN A 186 -23.85 0.48 -15.17
N GLU A 187 -22.61 0.49 -14.69
CA GLU A 187 -21.71 -0.67 -14.71
C GLU A 187 -22.23 -1.87 -13.91
N THR A 188 -23.11 -1.61 -12.94
CA THR A 188 -23.65 -2.65 -12.07
C THR A 188 -24.98 -3.19 -12.57
N GLN A 189 -25.85 -2.34 -13.13
CA GLN A 189 -27.22 -2.74 -13.45
C GLN A 189 -27.41 -3.13 -14.91
N CYS A 190 -26.65 -2.54 -15.84
CA CYS A 190 -26.77 -2.82 -17.26
C CYS A 190 -26.15 -4.15 -17.65
N PRO A 191 -26.71 -4.83 -18.65
CA PRO A 191 -25.99 -5.82 -19.41
C PRO A 191 -24.65 -5.31 -19.97
N ALA A 192 -23.74 -6.24 -20.25
CA ALA A 192 -22.43 -5.93 -20.81
C ALA A 192 -22.52 -5.54 -22.29
N PHE A 193 -22.82 -4.27 -22.56
CA PHE A 193 -22.91 -3.70 -23.92
C PHE A 193 -21.66 -4.00 -24.77
N TRP A 194 -20.49 -4.00 -24.13
CA TRP A 194 -19.18 -4.20 -24.73
C TRP A 194 -18.89 -5.65 -25.17
N LEU A 195 -19.81 -6.60 -24.97
CA LEU A 195 -19.73 -7.94 -25.59
C LEU A 195 -19.92 -7.88 -27.13
N ASP A 196 -20.53 -6.81 -27.63
CA ASP A 196 -20.53 -6.47 -29.05
C ASP A 196 -19.16 -5.89 -29.45
N TYR A 197 -18.20 -6.78 -29.67
CA TYR A 197 -16.85 -6.40 -30.05
C TYR A 197 -16.77 -5.62 -31.38
N PRO A 198 -17.54 -5.93 -32.45
CA PRO A 198 -17.57 -5.09 -33.64
C PRO A 198 -17.98 -3.65 -33.32
N ARG A 199 -19.02 -3.45 -32.49
CA ARG A 199 -19.42 -2.10 -32.09
C ARG A 199 -18.37 -1.43 -31.20
N LEU A 200 -17.73 -2.17 -30.29
CA LEU A 200 -16.61 -1.67 -29.50
C LEU A 200 -15.47 -1.15 -30.40
N VAL A 201 -15.08 -1.91 -31.43
CA VAL A 201 -14.07 -1.47 -32.41
C VAL A 201 -14.55 -0.19 -33.10
N HIS A 202 -15.79 -0.19 -33.60
CA HIS A 202 -16.35 0.96 -34.32
C HIS A 202 -16.36 2.26 -33.49
N GLU A 203 -16.84 2.21 -32.25
CA GLU A 203 -16.94 3.40 -31.38
C GLU A 203 -15.55 3.97 -31.05
N TRP A 204 -14.57 3.10 -30.78
CA TRP A 204 -13.21 3.54 -30.48
C TRP A 204 -12.48 4.06 -31.72
N GLU A 205 -12.60 3.41 -32.87
CA GLU A 205 -11.98 3.85 -34.13
C GLU A 205 -12.61 5.11 -34.70
N THR A 206 -13.88 5.37 -34.41
CA THR A 206 -14.54 6.64 -34.77
C THR A 206 -13.83 7.85 -34.15
N VAL A 207 -13.22 7.67 -32.97
CA VAL A 207 -12.50 8.73 -32.25
C VAL A 207 -10.99 8.66 -32.48
N PHE A 208 -10.38 7.48 -32.36
CA PHE A 208 -8.92 7.30 -32.43
C PHE A 208 -8.39 7.03 -33.86
N GLY A 209 -9.30 6.92 -34.84
CA GLY A 209 -8.99 6.65 -36.23
C GLY A 209 -9.15 5.17 -36.60
N ALA A 210 -9.34 4.93 -37.90
CA ALA A 210 -9.41 3.57 -38.45
C ALA A 210 -8.11 2.79 -38.19
N ASP A 211 -8.24 1.48 -37.98
CA ASP A 211 -7.14 0.55 -37.66
C ASP A 211 -6.39 0.91 -36.37
N SER A 212 -7.00 1.71 -35.47
CA SER A 212 -6.41 2.07 -34.18
C SER A 212 -6.65 0.99 -33.12
N VAL A 213 -7.66 0.14 -33.29
CA VAL A 213 -8.04 -0.89 -32.32
C VAL A 213 -7.48 -2.25 -32.71
N THR A 214 -6.82 -2.91 -31.77
CA THR A 214 -6.39 -4.31 -31.89
C THR A 214 -7.07 -5.16 -30.83
N LEU A 215 -7.77 -6.21 -31.28
CA LEU A 215 -8.31 -7.25 -30.41
C LEU A 215 -7.35 -8.45 -30.34
N ARG A 216 -7.15 -8.98 -29.14
CA ARG A 216 -6.31 -10.16 -28.87
C ARG A 216 -7.05 -11.19 -28.03
N PRO A 217 -6.73 -12.48 -28.15
CA PRO A 217 -7.43 -13.50 -27.39
C PRO A 217 -6.97 -13.53 -25.93
N TYR A 218 -7.90 -13.80 -25.02
CA TYR A 218 -7.59 -14.13 -23.64
C TYR A 218 -7.33 -15.64 -23.49
N ASP A 219 -6.18 -15.99 -22.92
CA ASP A 219 -5.84 -17.35 -22.51
C ASP A 219 -5.50 -17.36 -21.01
N ALA A 220 -6.36 -17.99 -20.21
CA ALA A 220 -6.18 -18.08 -18.76
C ALA A 220 -4.88 -18.82 -18.37
N ALA A 221 -4.47 -19.86 -19.09
CA ALA A 221 -3.25 -20.58 -18.77
C ALA A 221 -2.00 -19.72 -19.02
N LEU A 222 -2.00 -18.97 -20.13
CA LEU A 222 -0.93 -18.03 -20.46
C LEU A 222 -0.86 -16.87 -19.46
N PHE A 223 -1.98 -16.21 -19.20
CA PHE A 223 -2.02 -14.99 -18.37
C PHE A 223 -1.59 -15.23 -16.93
N TYR A 224 -2.00 -16.37 -16.36
CA TYR A 224 -1.70 -16.73 -14.99
C TYR A 224 -0.41 -17.56 -14.86
N GLY A 225 0.22 -17.91 -15.98
CA GLY A 225 1.52 -18.56 -16.05
C GLY A 225 2.71 -17.59 -15.95
N GLU A 226 3.92 -18.16 -15.97
CA GLU A 226 5.18 -17.40 -15.88
C GLU A 226 5.52 -16.64 -17.19
N THR A 227 4.95 -17.08 -18.31
CA THR A 227 5.26 -16.59 -19.66
C THR A 227 4.31 -15.49 -20.15
N VAL A 228 3.40 -14.99 -19.31
CA VAL A 228 2.52 -13.84 -19.64
C VAL A 228 3.30 -12.60 -20.09
N THR A 229 4.57 -12.49 -19.73
CA THR A 229 5.46 -11.44 -20.23
C THR A 229 5.65 -11.47 -21.75
N ARG A 230 5.52 -12.65 -22.39
CA ARG A 230 5.53 -12.76 -23.86
C ARG A 230 4.30 -12.11 -24.46
N GLU A 231 3.13 -12.39 -23.88
CA GLU A 231 1.88 -11.75 -24.30
C GLU A 231 1.94 -10.23 -24.12
N ILE A 232 2.55 -9.73 -23.03
CA ILE A 232 2.78 -8.29 -22.85
C ILE A 232 3.66 -7.74 -23.97
N CYS A 233 4.79 -8.38 -24.27
CA CYS A 233 5.66 -7.90 -25.33
C CYS A 233 4.98 -7.93 -26.70
N GLU A 234 4.26 -8.99 -27.03
CA GLU A 234 3.55 -9.13 -28.30
C GLU A 234 2.36 -8.18 -28.43
N SER A 235 1.59 -7.99 -27.36
CA SER A 235 0.39 -7.13 -27.39
C SER A 235 0.68 -5.63 -27.46
N PHE A 236 1.87 -5.21 -27.01
CA PHE A 236 2.31 -3.82 -27.02
C PHE A 236 3.44 -3.55 -28.03
N ASP A 237 3.66 -4.45 -29.01
CA ASP A 237 4.72 -4.39 -30.02
C ASP A 237 6.11 -4.06 -29.43
N LEU A 238 6.48 -4.71 -28.33
CA LEU A 238 7.73 -4.45 -27.63
C LEU A 238 8.81 -5.43 -28.12
N ASP A 239 9.80 -4.92 -28.85
CA ASP A 239 10.98 -5.68 -29.29
C ASP A 239 12.02 -5.83 -28.15
N VAL A 240 11.57 -6.34 -27.00
CA VAL A 240 12.39 -6.54 -25.81
C VAL A 240 11.96 -7.77 -25.02
N GLN A 241 12.86 -8.31 -24.20
CA GLN A 241 12.51 -9.30 -23.18
C GLN A 241 12.46 -8.69 -21.78
N ILE A 242 11.39 -8.99 -21.04
CA ILE A 242 11.16 -8.52 -19.64
C ILE A 242 11.18 -9.68 -18.62
N GLY A 243 11.86 -10.77 -18.96
CA GLY A 243 12.00 -11.96 -18.10
C GLY A 243 10.68 -12.72 -17.90
N ARG A 244 10.59 -13.52 -16.84
CA ARG A 244 9.37 -14.22 -16.42
C ARG A 244 8.60 -13.43 -15.36
N ALA A 245 7.30 -13.69 -15.22
CA ALA A 245 6.47 -13.20 -14.12
C ALA A 245 6.18 -14.31 -13.10
N ASP A 246 5.82 -13.94 -11.88
CA ASP A 246 5.36 -14.90 -10.87
C ASP A 246 4.03 -15.52 -11.30
N SER A 247 3.87 -16.84 -11.21
CA SER A 247 2.59 -17.50 -11.50
C SER A 247 1.51 -17.09 -10.49
N ALA A 248 0.25 -17.13 -10.94
CA ALA A 248 -0.92 -16.80 -10.13
C ALA A 248 -2.06 -17.79 -10.42
N ARG A 249 -3.16 -17.68 -9.67
CA ARG A 249 -4.38 -18.45 -9.96
C ARG A 249 -5.45 -17.53 -10.55
N PRO A 250 -6.21 -17.98 -11.55
CA PRO A 250 -7.39 -17.26 -12.00
C PRO A 250 -8.34 -16.97 -10.82
N PRO A 251 -8.99 -15.79 -10.79
CA PRO A 251 -9.99 -15.46 -9.79
C PRO A 251 -11.10 -16.52 -9.76
N ALA A 252 -11.47 -16.93 -8.54
CA ALA A 252 -12.61 -17.82 -8.36
C ALA A 252 -13.90 -17.10 -8.73
N GLN A 253 -14.78 -17.81 -9.45
CA GLN A 253 -16.11 -17.31 -9.77
C GLN A 253 -17.08 -17.63 -8.62
N PRO A 254 -18.06 -16.76 -8.33
CA PRO A 254 -19.13 -17.10 -7.40
C PRO A 254 -19.94 -18.28 -7.95
N SER A 255 -20.44 -19.14 -7.06
CA SER A 255 -21.31 -20.25 -7.46
C SER A 255 -22.64 -19.75 -8.02
N ALA A 256 -23.29 -20.53 -8.89
CA ALA A 256 -24.61 -20.17 -9.42
C ALA A 256 -25.66 -20.00 -8.30
N VAL A 257 -25.55 -20.78 -7.22
CA VAL A 257 -26.40 -20.64 -6.03
C VAL A 257 -26.10 -19.34 -5.28
N THR A 258 -24.83 -18.98 -5.12
CA THR A 258 -24.43 -17.69 -4.51
C THR A 258 -24.97 -16.52 -5.32
N VAL A 259 -24.84 -16.56 -6.64
CA VAL A 259 -25.36 -15.53 -7.55
C VAL A 259 -26.87 -15.39 -7.39
N ALA A 260 -27.63 -16.49 -7.40
CA ALA A 260 -29.08 -16.46 -7.18
C ALA A 260 -29.47 -15.83 -5.83
N ARG A 261 -28.80 -16.23 -4.73
CA ARG A 261 -29.03 -15.65 -3.40
C ARG A 261 -28.71 -14.16 -3.36
N ALA A 262 -27.54 -13.78 -3.88
CA ALA A 262 -27.09 -12.40 -3.87
C ALA A 262 -28.01 -11.50 -4.71
N ARG A 263 -28.45 -11.94 -5.89
CA ARG A 263 -29.40 -11.20 -6.73
C ARG A 263 -30.72 -10.97 -6.01
N GLN A 264 -31.28 -12.02 -5.38
CA GLN A 264 -32.52 -11.89 -4.60
C GLN A 264 -32.36 -10.93 -3.40
N MET A 265 -31.20 -10.95 -2.75
CA MET A 265 -30.86 -9.97 -1.70
C MET A 265 -30.76 -8.55 -2.28
N ASN A 266 -30.03 -8.35 -3.37
CA ASN A 266 -29.88 -7.06 -4.06
C ASN A 266 -31.24 -6.47 -4.44
N ALA A 267 -32.16 -7.28 -4.98
CA ALA A 267 -33.51 -6.84 -5.30
C ALA A 267 -34.25 -6.28 -4.08
N LEU A 268 -34.08 -6.88 -2.89
CA LEU A 268 -34.67 -6.35 -1.65
C LEU A 268 -33.93 -5.13 -1.11
N LEU A 269 -32.59 -5.08 -1.21
CA LEU A 269 -31.78 -3.93 -0.80
C LEU A 269 -32.10 -2.70 -1.65
N LEU A 270 -32.18 -2.84 -2.97
CA LEU A 270 -32.58 -1.75 -3.88
C LEU A 270 -34.02 -1.31 -3.61
N ARG A 271 -34.97 -2.23 -3.37
CA ARG A 271 -36.34 -1.88 -2.95
C ARG A 271 -36.37 -1.13 -1.63
N LEU A 272 -35.52 -1.50 -0.66
CA LEU A 272 -35.39 -0.81 0.61
C LEU A 272 -34.85 0.61 0.41
N LEU A 273 -33.81 0.78 -0.39
CA LEU A 273 -33.22 2.08 -0.70
C LEU A 273 -34.20 2.97 -1.47
N ALA A 274 -34.95 2.43 -2.42
CA ALA A 274 -35.95 3.18 -3.18
C ALA A 274 -37.10 3.71 -2.28
N ARG A 275 -37.43 3.01 -1.19
CA ARG A 275 -38.56 3.34 -0.30
C ARG A 275 -38.14 3.99 1.02
N SER A 276 -36.86 4.29 1.21
CA SER A 276 -36.37 4.88 2.45
C SER A 276 -35.21 5.82 2.21
N ASP A 277 -34.84 6.55 3.26
CA ASP A 277 -33.65 7.40 3.29
C ASP A 277 -32.43 6.66 3.87
N ARG A 278 -32.46 5.32 3.87
CA ARG A 278 -31.34 4.49 4.33
C ARG A 278 -30.15 4.60 3.38
N LEU A 279 -28.96 4.39 3.92
CA LEU A 279 -27.70 4.40 3.19
C LEU A 279 -26.98 3.07 3.41
N ILE A 280 -26.57 2.42 2.33
CA ILE A 280 -25.83 1.16 2.36
C ILE A 280 -24.53 1.37 1.55
N PRO A 281 -23.44 1.82 2.19
CA PRO A 281 -22.16 1.97 1.51
C PRO A 281 -21.68 0.63 0.92
N ARG A 282 -20.91 0.68 -0.18
CA ARG A 282 -20.39 -0.51 -0.89
C ARG A 282 -19.77 -1.56 0.03
N LYS A 283 -18.99 -1.12 1.02
CA LYS A 283 -18.37 -2.03 2.01
C LYS A 283 -19.39 -2.80 2.85
N LEU A 284 -20.46 -2.12 3.29
CA LEU A 284 -21.54 -2.80 4.00
C LEU A 284 -22.26 -3.75 3.05
N TRP A 285 -22.62 -3.30 1.85
CA TRP A 285 -23.28 -4.11 0.84
C TRP A 285 -22.55 -5.43 0.60
N LYS A 286 -21.25 -5.36 0.29
CA LYS A 286 -20.40 -6.53 0.08
C LYS A 286 -20.39 -7.47 1.29
N SER A 287 -20.27 -6.93 2.51
CA SER A 287 -20.29 -7.76 3.72
C SER A 287 -21.62 -8.50 3.93
N LEU A 288 -22.75 -7.93 3.50
CA LEU A 288 -24.05 -8.59 3.58
C LEU A 288 -24.15 -9.74 2.56
N LEU A 289 -23.58 -9.56 1.36
CA LEU A 289 -23.56 -10.60 0.33
C LEU A 289 -22.61 -11.75 0.67
N GLU A 290 -21.47 -11.45 1.30
CA GLU A 290 -20.51 -12.45 1.79
C GLU A 290 -21.14 -13.40 2.83
N GLU A 291 -22.16 -12.95 3.58
CA GLU A 291 -22.87 -13.76 4.59
C GLU A 291 -23.94 -14.69 3.99
N VAL A 292 -24.26 -14.56 2.70
CA VAL A 292 -25.28 -15.39 2.02
C VAL A 292 -24.68 -16.35 0.99
N THR A 293 -23.35 -16.46 0.91
CA THR A 293 -22.67 -17.34 -0.06
C THR A 293 -22.99 -18.82 0.18
N PHE A 294 -22.85 -19.62 -0.87
CA PHE A 294 -23.04 -21.07 -0.83
C PHE A 294 -22.05 -21.77 -1.75
N GLU A 295 -21.40 -22.84 -1.27
CA GLU A 295 -20.47 -23.62 -2.10
C GLU A 295 -21.23 -24.48 -3.11
N ALA A 296 -21.01 -24.21 -4.40
CA ALA A 296 -21.54 -24.95 -5.53
C ALA A 296 -20.73 -24.58 -6.79
N PRO A 297 -20.92 -25.27 -7.93
CA PRO A 297 -20.32 -24.85 -9.20
C PRO A 297 -20.79 -23.45 -9.65
N PRO A 298 -19.98 -22.71 -10.42
CA PRO A 298 -20.39 -21.46 -11.06
C PRO A 298 -21.42 -21.70 -12.17
N ILE A 299 -21.93 -20.63 -12.77
CA ILE A 299 -22.84 -20.71 -13.92
C ILE A 299 -22.11 -21.43 -15.08
N PRO A 300 -22.67 -22.52 -15.62
CA PRO A 300 -22.05 -23.21 -16.76
C PRO A 300 -22.21 -22.35 -18.02
N ALA A 301 -21.10 -21.97 -18.67
CA ALA A 301 -21.13 -21.12 -19.87
C ALA A 301 -21.96 -21.75 -21.00
N GLY A 302 -21.93 -23.08 -21.16
CA GLY A 302 -22.77 -23.79 -22.14
C GLY A 302 -24.28 -23.68 -21.91
N SER A 303 -24.76 -23.19 -20.76
CA SER A 303 -26.19 -22.85 -20.56
C SER A 303 -26.60 -21.52 -21.20
N LEU A 304 -25.61 -20.73 -21.64
CA LEU A 304 -25.76 -19.43 -22.29
C LEU A 304 -25.46 -19.51 -23.81
N SER A 305 -25.58 -20.70 -24.41
CA SER A 305 -25.19 -20.92 -25.82
C SER A 305 -25.92 -20.03 -26.81
N ALA A 306 -27.14 -19.57 -26.49
CA ALA A 306 -27.87 -18.61 -27.32
C ALA A 306 -27.07 -17.30 -27.54
N VAL A 307 -26.32 -16.85 -26.53
CA VAL A 307 -25.46 -15.66 -26.64
C VAL A 307 -24.28 -15.96 -27.57
N SER A 308 -23.63 -17.13 -27.43
CA SER A 308 -22.56 -17.57 -28.34
C SER A 308 -23.05 -17.64 -29.79
N ASP A 309 -24.23 -18.22 -30.01
CA ASP A 309 -24.84 -18.37 -31.33
C ASP A 309 -25.14 -17.00 -31.96
N GLY A 310 -25.64 -16.05 -31.16
CA GLY A 310 -25.93 -14.68 -31.60
C GLY A 310 -24.69 -13.94 -32.12
N PHE A 311 -23.52 -14.16 -31.52
CA PHE A 311 -22.26 -13.51 -31.92
C PHE A 311 -21.40 -14.33 -32.90
N ALA A 312 -21.79 -15.54 -33.28
CA ALA A 312 -20.95 -16.43 -34.09
C ALA A 312 -20.54 -15.81 -35.44
N ALA A 313 -21.46 -15.13 -36.13
CA ALA A 313 -21.18 -14.46 -37.40
C ALA A 313 -20.21 -13.28 -37.24
N ALA A 314 -20.41 -12.47 -36.19
CA ALA A 314 -19.53 -11.36 -35.84
C ALA A 314 -18.12 -11.86 -35.50
N ASN A 315 -17.99 -12.90 -34.68
CA ASN A 315 -16.71 -13.50 -34.31
C ASN A 315 -15.94 -14.05 -35.52
N ALA A 316 -16.64 -14.61 -36.51
CA ALA A 316 -16.02 -15.06 -37.75
C ALA A 316 -15.44 -13.89 -38.57
N GLN A 317 -16.08 -12.72 -38.53
CA GLN A 317 -15.57 -11.49 -39.16
C GLN A 317 -14.38 -10.92 -38.38
N LEU A 318 -14.46 -10.85 -37.05
CA LEU A 318 -13.34 -10.38 -36.21
C LEU A 318 -12.06 -11.22 -36.40
N CYS A 319 -12.18 -12.53 -36.59
CA CYS A 319 -11.02 -13.39 -36.91
C CYS A 319 -10.35 -13.06 -38.25
N ARG A 320 -11.09 -12.45 -39.20
CA ARG A 320 -10.52 -11.96 -40.46
C ARG A 320 -9.85 -10.60 -40.27
N ASP A 321 -10.43 -9.75 -39.44
CA ASP A 321 -10.01 -8.36 -39.27
C ASP A 321 -8.85 -8.22 -38.27
N HIS A 322 -8.74 -9.11 -37.28
CA HIS A 322 -7.68 -9.10 -36.27
C HIS A 322 -6.79 -10.35 -36.34
N PRO A 323 -5.54 -10.24 -36.81
CA PRO A 323 -4.67 -11.40 -37.05
C PRO A 323 -4.33 -12.26 -35.83
N ALA A 324 -4.43 -11.72 -34.62
CA ALA A 324 -4.19 -12.46 -33.38
C ALA A 324 -5.37 -13.36 -32.98
N LEU A 325 -6.56 -13.14 -33.55
CA LEU A 325 -7.75 -13.93 -33.30
C LEU A 325 -7.85 -15.10 -34.28
N SER A 326 -8.41 -16.20 -33.80
CA SER A 326 -8.68 -17.40 -34.57
C SER A 326 -10.04 -17.98 -34.18
N PRO A 327 -10.69 -18.77 -35.05
CA PRO A 327 -11.95 -19.44 -34.71
C PRO A 327 -11.85 -20.27 -33.42
N ALA A 328 -10.68 -20.83 -33.11
CA ALA A 328 -10.47 -21.60 -31.90
C ALA A 328 -10.66 -20.77 -30.62
N ASN A 329 -10.33 -19.47 -30.64
CA ASN A 329 -10.48 -18.57 -29.49
C ASN A 329 -11.95 -18.37 -29.10
N PHE A 330 -12.86 -18.41 -30.08
CA PHE A 330 -14.30 -18.24 -29.91
C PHE A 330 -15.08 -19.56 -29.92
N THR A 331 -14.41 -20.71 -29.81
CA THR A 331 -15.11 -21.99 -29.64
C THR A 331 -15.95 -21.92 -28.35
N PRO A 332 -17.29 -22.07 -28.42
CA PRO A 332 -18.12 -22.07 -27.24
C PRO A 332 -18.00 -23.38 -26.46
N ASP A 333 -18.29 -23.34 -25.17
CA ASP A 333 -18.50 -24.55 -24.36
C ASP A 333 -19.65 -25.39 -24.93
N THR A 334 -19.58 -26.71 -24.72
CA THR A 334 -20.64 -27.63 -25.16
C THR A 334 -22.01 -27.15 -24.63
N PRO A 335 -23.01 -26.95 -25.51
CA PRO A 335 -24.34 -26.54 -25.08
C PRO A 335 -24.92 -27.46 -24.02
N SER A 336 -25.51 -26.87 -22.99
CA SER A 336 -26.21 -27.58 -21.91
C SER A 336 -27.67 -27.14 -21.85
N ALA A 337 -28.42 -27.55 -20.82
CA ALA A 337 -29.79 -27.07 -20.67
C ALA A 337 -29.82 -25.53 -20.63
N PRO A 338 -30.81 -24.88 -21.28
CA PRO A 338 -30.95 -23.42 -21.24
C PRO A 338 -30.92 -22.91 -19.81
N TRP A 339 -30.25 -21.78 -19.61
CA TRP A 339 -30.07 -21.23 -18.28
C TRP A 339 -31.41 -20.96 -17.59
N VAL A 340 -31.47 -21.37 -16.32
CA VAL A 340 -32.50 -21.00 -15.37
C VAL A 340 -31.82 -20.62 -14.06
N GLU A 341 -32.40 -19.67 -13.33
CA GLU A 341 -31.84 -19.28 -12.03
C GLU A 341 -31.75 -20.50 -11.09
N SER A 342 -30.56 -20.71 -10.52
CA SER A 342 -30.32 -21.83 -9.61
C SER A 342 -31.17 -21.73 -8.33
N PRO A 343 -31.77 -22.84 -7.85
CA PRO A 343 -32.43 -22.85 -6.56
C PRO A 343 -31.48 -22.43 -5.43
N THR A 344 -31.96 -21.60 -4.51
CA THR A 344 -31.13 -20.98 -3.47
C THR A 344 -30.67 -21.92 -2.37
N GLN A 345 -31.14 -23.16 -2.30
CA GLN A 345 -30.76 -24.19 -1.32
C GLN A 345 -31.03 -23.84 0.17
N LEU A 346 -31.13 -24.87 1.01
CA LEU A 346 -31.26 -24.78 2.49
C LEU A 346 -32.37 -23.83 2.99
N GLY A 347 -33.48 -23.72 2.25
CA GLY A 347 -34.61 -22.88 2.65
C GLY A 347 -34.30 -21.37 2.69
N TYR A 348 -33.25 -20.91 2.01
CA TYR A 348 -32.85 -19.51 1.97
C TYR A 348 -34.01 -18.58 1.59
N ARG A 349 -34.18 -17.50 2.36
CA ARG A 349 -35.15 -16.42 2.09
C ARG A 349 -34.49 -15.08 2.30
N ALA A 350 -34.22 -14.35 1.22
CA ALA A 350 -33.56 -13.05 1.26
C ALA A 350 -34.23 -12.06 2.26
N SER A 351 -35.56 -12.11 2.40
CA SER A 351 -36.31 -11.26 3.33
C SER A 351 -35.97 -11.50 4.80
N GLN A 352 -35.72 -12.74 5.22
CA GLN A 352 -35.34 -13.06 6.60
C GLN A 352 -33.94 -12.52 6.93
N TYR A 353 -33.01 -12.68 6.00
CA TYR A 353 -31.66 -12.14 6.12
C TYR A 353 -31.69 -10.61 6.13
N LEU A 354 -32.50 -9.97 5.28
CA LEU A 354 -32.65 -8.51 5.30
C LEU A 354 -33.16 -8.00 6.65
N LEU A 355 -34.15 -8.67 7.25
CA LEU A 355 -34.63 -8.34 8.59
C LEU A 355 -33.52 -8.45 9.64
N ALA A 356 -32.70 -9.51 9.58
CA ALA A 356 -31.54 -9.67 10.47
C ALA A 356 -30.48 -8.57 10.24
N PHE A 357 -30.30 -8.12 9.00
CA PHE A 357 -29.34 -7.07 8.64
C PHE A 357 -29.83 -5.65 8.95
N MET A 358 -31.12 -5.45 9.18
CA MET A 358 -31.72 -4.13 9.37
C MET A 358 -31.04 -3.30 10.47
N GLY A 359 -30.69 -3.93 11.59
CA GLY A 359 -30.01 -3.25 12.69
C GLY A 359 -28.62 -2.71 12.32
N ARG A 360 -27.88 -3.40 11.43
CA ARG A 360 -26.59 -2.93 10.88
C ARG A 360 -26.82 -1.80 9.89
N ILE A 361 -27.80 -1.94 8.99
CA ILE A 361 -28.17 -0.92 8.00
C ILE A 361 -28.57 0.39 8.68
N ASP A 362 -29.43 0.33 9.69
CA ASP A 362 -29.89 1.51 10.42
C ASP A 362 -28.75 2.20 11.18
N ARG A 363 -27.85 1.42 11.78
CA ARG A 363 -26.67 1.95 12.47
C ARG A 363 -25.73 2.67 11.51
N THR A 364 -25.44 2.06 10.36
CA THR A 364 -24.61 2.67 9.31
C THR A 364 -25.29 3.90 8.74
N THR A 365 -26.59 3.85 8.45
CA THR A 365 -27.36 5.02 7.99
C THR A 365 -27.24 6.20 8.93
N ARG A 366 -27.39 5.99 10.26
CA ARG A 366 -27.20 7.06 11.25
C ARG A 366 -25.79 7.64 11.22
N SER A 367 -24.78 6.78 11.07
CA SER A 367 -23.37 7.19 10.96
C SER A 367 -23.12 8.03 9.70
N GLU A 368 -23.58 7.55 8.54
CA GLU A 368 -23.39 8.23 7.25
C GLU A 368 -24.14 9.56 7.18
N LYS A 369 -25.40 9.61 7.63
CA LYS A 369 -26.15 10.87 7.68
C LYS A 369 -25.53 11.88 8.62
N ARG A 370 -25.01 11.43 9.77
CA ARG A 370 -24.26 12.29 10.68
C ARG A 370 -23.01 12.84 9.99
N ALA A 371 -22.23 11.98 9.33
CA ALA A 371 -21.06 12.40 8.57
C ALA A 371 -21.40 13.39 7.44
N ARG A 372 -22.49 13.17 6.70
CA ARG A 372 -22.96 14.09 5.66
C ARG A 372 -23.42 15.44 6.22
N ARG A 373 -24.16 15.46 7.34
CA ARG A 373 -24.56 16.71 8.02
C ARG A 373 -23.35 17.50 8.52
N GLU A 374 -22.38 16.80 9.10
CA GLU A 374 -21.11 17.40 9.51
C GLU A 374 -20.32 17.94 8.30
N ALA A 375 -20.33 17.24 7.16
CA ALA A 375 -19.70 17.69 5.91
C ALA A 375 -20.43 18.87 5.22
N VAL A 376 -21.77 18.93 5.26
CA VAL A 376 -22.56 20.05 4.70
C VAL A 376 -22.39 21.32 5.54
N GLN A 377 -22.29 21.19 6.86
CA GLN A 377 -21.90 22.32 7.74
C GLN A 377 -20.46 22.80 7.48
N GLU A 378 -19.59 21.93 6.97
CA GLU A 378 -18.20 22.25 6.64
C GLU A 378 -18.04 22.80 5.19
N THR A 379 -18.96 22.50 4.26
CA THR A 379 -18.92 22.97 2.85
C THR A 379 -19.65 24.28 2.59
N GLY A 380 -20.56 24.71 3.48
CA GLY A 380 -21.05 26.11 3.53
C GLY A 380 -19.97 27.14 3.91
N ALA A 381 -18.75 26.68 4.18
CA ALA A 381 -17.56 27.49 4.44
C ALA A 381 -16.50 27.26 3.35
N SER A 382 -16.85 27.35 2.07
CA SER A 382 -15.84 27.42 1.01
C SER A 382 -15.35 28.86 0.84
N GLN A 383 -14.01 29.00 0.79
CA GLN A 383 -13.20 30.23 0.77
C GLN A 383 -12.95 30.97 2.09
N GLY A 384 -13.02 30.26 3.23
CA GLY A 384 -12.48 30.74 4.51
C GLY A 384 -11.32 29.90 5.01
N THR A 385 -10.39 30.52 5.74
CA THR A 385 -9.33 29.85 6.52
C THR A 385 -9.88 28.63 7.27
N ILE A 386 -9.29 27.45 7.06
CA ILE A 386 -9.66 26.23 7.81
C ILE A 386 -9.25 26.46 9.28
N PRO A 387 -10.19 26.54 10.23
CA PRO A 387 -9.86 26.89 11.60
C PRO A 387 -8.87 25.89 12.22
N GLY A 388 -7.72 26.39 12.66
CA GLY A 388 -6.66 25.60 13.32
C GLY A 388 -5.60 25.01 12.40
N LEU A 389 -5.71 25.16 11.07
CA LEU A 389 -4.61 24.87 10.14
C LEU A 389 -3.60 26.02 10.17
N SER A 390 -2.30 25.72 10.13
CA SER A 390 -1.28 26.77 10.08
C SER A 390 -1.33 27.51 8.73
N PRO A 391 -1.07 28.84 8.72
CA PRO A 391 -1.06 29.63 7.49
C PRO A 391 -0.12 29.05 6.41
N GLU A 392 1.04 28.55 6.83
CA GLU A 392 2.04 27.96 5.94
C GLU A 392 1.53 26.65 5.30
N THR A 393 0.83 25.82 6.07
CA THR A 393 0.27 24.56 5.59
C THR A 393 -0.94 24.79 4.68
N GLN A 394 -1.72 25.84 4.93
CA GLN A 394 -2.91 26.14 4.12
C GLN A 394 -2.61 26.38 2.64
N ALA A 395 -1.42 26.93 2.33
CA ALA A 395 -1.01 27.21 0.96
C ALA A 395 -0.60 25.96 0.17
N ILE A 396 -0.11 24.91 0.84
CA ILE A 396 0.53 23.75 0.20
C ILE A 396 -0.20 22.42 0.44
N MET A 397 -1.13 22.37 1.39
CA MET A 397 -1.80 21.13 1.77
C MET A 397 -2.82 20.67 0.71
N PRO A 398 -2.75 19.40 0.24
CA PRO A 398 -3.73 18.87 -0.71
C PRO A 398 -5.17 18.88 -0.16
N PRO A 399 -6.21 19.01 -1.01
CA PRO A 399 -7.61 19.06 -0.57
C PRO A 399 -8.03 17.87 0.31
N LEU A 400 -7.61 16.64 -0.04
CA LEU A 400 -7.90 15.44 0.75
C LEU A 400 -7.24 15.50 2.14
N ALA A 401 -6.04 16.06 2.24
CA ALA A 401 -5.36 16.25 3.52
C ALA A 401 -6.09 17.31 4.37
N ALA A 402 -6.55 18.41 3.77
CA ALA A 402 -7.36 19.41 4.46
C ALA A 402 -8.68 18.83 5.01
N GLN A 403 -9.36 17.98 4.22
CA GLN A 403 -10.56 17.26 4.70
C GLN A 403 -10.24 16.28 5.83
N ASN A 404 -9.14 15.53 5.73
CA ASN A 404 -8.69 14.64 6.80
C ASN A 404 -8.36 15.41 8.08
N PHE A 405 -7.78 16.61 7.96
CA PHE A 405 -7.47 17.47 9.10
C PHE A 405 -8.73 17.86 9.85
N ALA A 406 -9.75 18.37 9.14
CA ALA A 406 -11.04 18.73 9.74
C ALA A 406 -11.69 17.53 10.47
N LYS A 407 -11.71 16.36 9.82
CA LYS A 407 -12.24 15.10 10.41
C LYS A 407 -11.48 14.70 11.67
N LEU A 408 -10.16 14.83 11.69
CA LEU A 408 -9.33 14.44 12.82
C LEU A 408 -9.58 15.31 14.05
N GLN A 409 -9.89 16.59 13.89
CA GLN A 409 -10.10 17.50 15.02
C GLN A 409 -11.18 17.03 16.00
N LYS A 410 -12.24 16.38 15.49
CA LYS A 410 -13.37 15.86 16.27
C LYS A 410 -13.29 14.35 16.54
N SER A 411 -12.23 13.70 16.07
CA SER A 411 -12.11 12.24 16.08
C SER A 411 -11.42 11.69 17.32
N SER A 412 -11.80 10.48 17.73
CA SER A 412 -11.06 9.71 18.77
C SER A 412 -9.66 9.25 18.31
N PHE A 413 -9.28 9.56 17.08
CA PHE A 413 -7.96 9.33 16.50
C PHE A 413 -7.09 10.59 16.47
N LYS A 414 -7.57 11.73 16.99
CA LYS A 414 -6.78 12.96 17.08
C LYS A 414 -5.47 12.70 17.84
N PRO A 415 -4.31 13.02 17.27
CA PRO A 415 -3.05 12.80 17.96
C PRO A 415 -2.92 13.69 19.20
N HIS A 416 -2.30 13.18 20.28
CA HIS A 416 -2.03 13.95 21.50
C HIS A 416 -0.97 13.30 22.38
N ASN A 417 -0.36 14.06 23.29
CA ASN A 417 0.73 13.54 24.14
C ASN A 417 0.33 13.18 25.59
N ARG A 418 -0.95 12.99 25.85
CA ARG A 418 -1.52 12.76 27.21
C ARG A 418 -1.46 11.31 27.73
N LEU A 419 -0.55 10.48 27.23
CA LEU A 419 -0.40 9.09 27.71
C LEU A 419 0.77 8.95 28.68
N GLY A 420 0.75 7.86 29.44
CA GLY A 420 1.83 7.46 30.33
C GLY A 420 1.99 8.38 31.54
N LYS A 421 2.97 8.05 32.37
CA LYS A 421 3.23 8.75 33.65
C LYS A 421 4.54 9.54 33.66
N ILE A 422 5.41 9.30 32.67
CA ILE A 422 6.73 9.90 32.59
C ILE A 422 6.63 11.30 32.01
N ASN A 423 7.26 12.25 32.70
CA ASN A 423 7.49 13.58 32.13
C ASN A 423 8.70 13.54 31.20
N GLU A 424 8.46 13.76 29.91
CA GLU A 424 9.44 13.55 28.83
C GLU A 424 10.20 14.85 28.48
N ASP A 425 9.69 16.03 28.85
CA ASP A 425 10.22 17.33 28.40
C ASP A 425 11.22 17.98 29.37
N VAL A 426 11.35 17.44 30.58
CA VAL A 426 12.29 17.91 31.61
C VAL A 426 13.49 16.95 31.69
N PRO A 427 14.74 17.45 31.64
CA PRO A 427 15.92 16.62 31.86
C PRO A 427 15.85 15.92 33.23
N GLY A 428 15.97 14.59 33.21
CA GLY A 428 16.13 13.80 34.43
C GLY A 428 17.60 13.71 34.87
N PRO A 429 17.89 13.30 36.12
CA PRO A 429 19.27 13.06 36.54
C PRO A 429 19.88 11.93 35.71
N ALA A 430 21.18 12.08 35.39
CA ALA A 430 21.94 11.04 34.72
C ALA A 430 21.85 9.72 35.51
N TYR A 431 21.78 8.60 34.78
CA TYR A 431 21.79 7.29 35.42
C TYR A 431 23.19 6.97 36.00
N PRO A 432 23.27 6.24 37.13
CA PRO A 432 24.56 5.83 37.71
C PRO A 432 25.33 4.91 36.76
N PRO A 433 26.63 4.60 36.94
CA PRO A 433 27.30 3.60 36.11
C PRO A 433 26.52 2.28 35.99
N ALA A 434 26.53 1.68 34.80
CA ALA A 434 25.80 0.44 34.57
C ALA A 434 26.51 -0.75 35.25
N PRO A 435 25.74 -1.72 35.79
CA PRO A 435 26.27 -2.99 36.25
C PRO A 435 26.62 -3.92 35.06
N ASP A 436 27.13 -5.14 35.35
CA ASP A 436 27.37 -6.16 34.32
C ASP A 436 26.16 -6.37 33.40
N GLY A 437 26.44 -6.50 32.10
CA GLY A 437 25.43 -6.66 31.05
C GLY A 437 24.66 -7.98 31.14
N THR A 438 23.50 -8.03 30.47
CA THR A 438 22.68 -9.23 30.32
C THR A 438 23.13 -10.03 29.10
N ASN A 439 22.83 -11.32 29.06
CA ASN A 439 23.09 -12.16 27.88
C ASN A 439 22.07 -11.89 26.74
N THR A 440 21.96 -10.61 26.37
CA THR A 440 21.09 -10.11 25.31
C THR A 440 21.90 -9.92 24.04
N LEU A 441 21.37 -10.42 22.92
CA LEU A 441 21.89 -10.25 21.58
C LEU A 441 21.05 -9.26 20.78
N ILE A 442 21.70 -8.29 20.15
CA ILE A 442 21.08 -7.53 19.06
C ILE A 442 21.58 -8.05 17.71
N VAL A 443 20.65 -8.35 16.81
CA VAL A 443 20.90 -8.66 15.40
C VAL A 443 20.58 -7.43 14.55
N GLY A 444 21.51 -7.00 13.71
CA GLY A 444 21.33 -5.82 12.85
C GLY A 444 21.73 -6.10 11.40
N CYS A 445 21.12 -5.40 10.45
CA CYS A 445 21.46 -5.45 9.04
C CYS A 445 21.62 -4.03 8.51
N MET A 446 22.77 -3.70 7.92
CA MET A 446 23.17 -2.30 7.67
C MET A 446 23.77 -2.10 6.28
N LYS A 447 23.65 -0.87 5.77
CA LYS A 447 24.36 -0.38 4.57
C LYS A 447 24.65 1.11 4.77
N ASN A 448 25.91 1.48 4.71
CA ASN A 448 26.41 2.86 4.80
C ASN A 448 25.95 3.63 6.06
N GLU A 449 26.40 3.19 7.23
CA GLU A 449 26.05 3.74 8.55
C GLU A 449 27.28 4.13 9.40
N ALA A 450 28.43 4.36 8.75
CA ALA A 450 29.71 4.63 9.41
C ALA A 450 29.66 5.76 10.47
N PRO A 451 28.96 6.90 10.26
CA PRO A 451 28.88 7.97 11.26
C PRO A 451 28.14 7.58 12.55
N TYR A 452 27.33 6.52 12.51
CA TYR A 452 26.34 6.24 13.56
C TYR A 452 26.61 4.92 14.31
N ILE A 453 27.30 3.97 13.68
CA ILE A 453 27.44 2.61 14.21
C ILE A 453 28.19 2.56 15.56
N VAL A 454 29.23 3.38 15.76
CA VAL A 454 30.02 3.34 16.99
C VAL A 454 29.21 3.85 18.19
N GLU A 455 28.45 4.94 18.02
CA GLU A 455 27.51 5.42 19.05
C GLU A 455 26.46 4.35 19.36
N TRP A 456 25.87 3.75 18.33
CA TRP A 456 24.80 2.78 18.50
C TRP A 456 25.28 1.54 19.27
N VAL A 457 26.49 1.03 18.99
CA VAL A 457 27.09 -0.07 19.76
C VAL A 457 27.38 0.37 21.20
N ALA A 458 28.02 1.53 21.38
CA ALA A 458 28.38 2.05 22.71
C ALA A 458 27.14 2.28 23.60
N TYR A 459 26.07 2.85 23.05
CA TYR A 459 24.82 3.08 23.76
C TYR A 459 24.18 1.78 24.23
N HIS A 460 24.04 0.80 23.34
CA HIS A 460 23.39 -0.46 23.69
C HIS A 460 24.19 -1.24 24.73
N ARG A 461 25.53 -1.18 24.67
CA ARG A 461 26.41 -1.71 25.72
C ARG A 461 26.22 -1.00 27.06
N ALA A 462 26.12 0.33 27.03
CA ALA A 462 25.90 1.16 28.20
C ALA A 462 24.57 0.88 28.94
N ILE A 463 23.55 0.33 28.26
CA ILE A 463 22.28 -0.09 28.89
C ILE A 463 22.22 -1.59 29.23
N GLY A 464 23.29 -2.33 28.94
CA GLY A 464 23.46 -3.73 29.35
C GLY A 464 23.38 -4.77 28.23
N VAL A 465 23.42 -4.42 26.95
CA VAL A 465 23.53 -5.40 25.85
C VAL A 465 24.96 -5.93 25.76
N LYS A 466 25.12 -7.25 25.85
CA LYS A 466 26.45 -7.89 25.81
C LYS A 466 26.88 -8.28 24.40
N ASN A 467 25.96 -8.77 23.57
CA ASN A 467 26.28 -9.41 22.30
C ASN A 467 25.65 -8.66 21.12
N PHE A 468 26.37 -8.64 20.00
CA PHE A 468 25.91 -8.06 18.74
C PHE A 468 26.29 -8.99 17.59
N LEU A 469 25.36 -9.19 16.67
CA LEU A 469 25.58 -9.92 15.41
C LEU A 469 25.11 -9.03 14.26
N ILE A 470 26.05 -8.42 13.56
CA ILE A 470 25.77 -7.39 12.56
C ILE A 470 26.12 -7.90 11.16
N TYR A 471 25.16 -7.80 10.24
CA TYR A 471 25.33 -8.09 8.83
C TYR A 471 25.43 -6.78 8.05
N THR A 472 26.37 -6.69 7.11
CA THR A 472 26.48 -5.56 6.17
C THR A 472 26.16 -5.98 4.75
N ASN A 473 25.57 -5.06 3.97
CA ASN A 473 25.35 -5.26 2.54
C ASN A 473 26.00 -4.12 1.77
N ASP A 474 27.01 -4.43 0.96
CA ASP A 474 27.60 -3.61 -0.08
C ASP A 474 27.87 -2.18 0.41
N CYS A 475 28.71 -2.08 1.44
CA CYS A 475 29.06 -0.80 2.07
C CYS A 475 30.16 -0.09 1.27
N SER A 476 29.99 1.21 1.07
CA SER A 476 30.93 2.07 0.34
C SER A 476 31.56 3.15 1.23
N ASP A 477 31.05 3.31 2.45
CA ASP A 477 31.49 4.35 3.40
C ASP A 477 32.47 3.85 4.47
N GLY A 478 32.83 2.55 4.44
CA GLY A 478 33.70 1.91 5.43
C GLY A 478 32.97 1.37 6.67
N THR A 479 31.64 1.28 6.68
CA THR A 479 30.87 0.65 7.77
C THR A 479 31.33 -0.77 8.08
N ASP A 480 31.58 -1.57 7.04
CA ASP A 480 32.11 -2.93 7.13
C ASP A 480 33.50 -2.96 7.79
N GLN A 481 34.37 -1.99 7.47
CA GLN A 481 35.71 -1.88 8.05
C GLN A 481 35.64 -1.53 9.55
N ILE A 482 34.74 -0.63 9.93
CA ILE A 482 34.48 -0.28 11.33
C ILE A 482 33.98 -1.51 12.10
N LEU A 483 33.02 -2.24 11.55
CA LEU A 483 32.47 -3.45 12.17
C LEU A 483 33.51 -4.57 12.25
N HIS A 484 34.34 -4.74 11.23
CA HIS A 484 35.46 -5.67 11.25
C HIS A 484 36.43 -5.34 12.39
N ARG A 485 36.82 -4.07 12.54
CA ARG A 485 37.71 -3.64 13.62
C ARG A 485 37.07 -3.87 15.00
N LEU A 486 35.79 -3.56 15.17
CA LEU A 486 35.06 -3.85 16.41
C LEU A 486 35.00 -5.35 16.72
N GLN A 487 34.96 -6.21 15.70
CA GLN A 487 35.07 -7.67 15.87
C GLN A 487 36.47 -8.09 16.34
N GLU A 488 37.55 -7.55 15.75
CA GLU A 488 38.92 -7.82 16.21
C GLU A 488 39.14 -7.38 17.67
N MET A 489 38.49 -6.29 18.08
CA MET A 489 38.49 -5.80 19.46
C MET A 489 37.61 -6.64 20.41
N GLY A 490 36.92 -7.67 19.91
CA GLY A 490 36.04 -8.53 20.69
C GLY A 490 34.73 -7.88 21.15
N VAL A 491 34.30 -6.80 20.50
CA VAL A 491 33.11 -6.01 20.89
C VAL A 491 31.82 -6.58 20.29
N LEU A 492 31.89 -7.12 19.08
CA LEU A 492 30.74 -7.66 18.33
C LEU A 492 31.16 -8.77 17.36
N GLN A 493 30.19 -9.39 16.70
CA GLN A 493 30.41 -10.28 15.56
C GLN A 493 29.85 -9.65 14.29
N HIS A 494 30.63 -9.69 13.21
CA HIS A 494 30.30 -9.12 11.90
C HIS A 494 30.28 -10.20 10.82
N ARG A 495 29.33 -10.09 9.89
CA ARG A 495 29.21 -10.93 8.69
C ARG A 495 28.99 -10.06 7.46
N ASN A 496 29.69 -10.37 6.38
CA ASN A 496 29.37 -9.82 5.07
C ASN A 496 28.15 -10.57 4.51
N ASN A 497 27.19 -9.85 3.94
CA ASN A 497 25.93 -10.37 3.39
C ASN A 497 25.73 -9.96 1.93
N ASP A 498 26.81 -9.75 1.18
CA ASP A 498 26.78 -9.24 -0.20
C ASP A 498 26.31 -10.32 -1.18
N ASP A 499 26.62 -11.59 -0.91
CA ASP A 499 26.19 -12.76 -1.69
C ASP A 499 24.74 -13.20 -1.35
N TRP A 500 23.89 -12.26 -0.92
CA TRP A 500 22.51 -12.56 -0.58
C TRP A 500 21.68 -12.93 -1.82
N SER A 501 20.66 -13.78 -1.62
CA SER A 501 19.73 -14.20 -2.68
C SER A 501 18.28 -14.15 -2.19
N GLY A 502 17.33 -14.17 -3.12
CA GLY A 502 15.90 -14.07 -2.84
C GLY A 502 15.38 -12.63 -2.87
N ASN A 503 14.35 -12.33 -2.08
CA ASN A 503 13.58 -11.08 -2.20
C ASN A 503 14.05 -9.95 -1.27
N SER A 504 14.88 -10.24 -0.25
CA SER A 504 15.34 -9.21 0.69
C SER A 504 16.67 -9.60 1.34
N PRO A 505 17.71 -8.72 1.28
CA PRO A 505 18.99 -8.96 1.93
C PRO A 505 18.83 -9.13 3.45
N GLN A 506 17.92 -8.35 4.04
CA GLN A 506 17.64 -8.41 5.47
C GLN A 506 17.02 -9.74 5.89
N GLN A 507 16.06 -10.28 5.13
CA GLN A 507 15.48 -11.58 5.46
C GLN A 507 16.52 -12.70 5.32
N PHE A 508 17.40 -12.62 4.32
CA PHE A 508 18.51 -13.56 4.14
C PHE A 508 19.47 -13.53 5.33
N ALA A 509 19.87 -12.34 5.80
CA ALA A 509 20.69 -12.17 7.01
C ALA A 509 20.01 -12.76 8.25
N LEU A 510 18.71 -12.50 8.44
CA LEU A 510 17.95 -13.04 9.58
C LEU A 510 17.81 -14.56 9.56
N ASP A 511 17.66 -15.16 8.39
CA ASP A 511 17.58 -16.62 8.23
C ASP A 511 18.95 -17.28 8.50
N ASN A 512 20.05 -16.61 8.15
CA ASN A 512 21.40 -17.06 8.49
C ASN A 512 21.71 -16.89 9.97
N ALA A 513 21.27 -15.80 10.60
CA ALA A 513 21.47 -15.53 12.02
C ALA A 513 20.92 -16.66 12.93
N LEU A 514 19.85 -17.33 12.53
CA LEU A 514 19.28 -18.48 13.26
C LEU A 514 20.27 -19.64 13.46
N LYS A 515 21.30 -19.73 12.62
CA LYS A 515 22.32 -20.78 12.64
C LYS A 515 23.58 -20.36 13.41
N GLU A 516 23.68 -19.10 13.81
CA GLU A 516 24.86 -18.56 14.46
C GLU A 516 24.90 -18.95 15.95
N PRO A 517 26.06 -19.42 16.47
CA PRO A 517 26.20 -19.76 17.88
C PRO A 517 25.85 -18.60 18.82
N ALA A 518 26.18 -17.37 18.43
CA ALA A 518 25.86 -16.16 19.19
C ALA A 518 24.36 -16.01 19.45
N LEU A 519 23.52 -16.38 18.48
CA LEU A 519 22.07 -16.35 18.63
C LEU A 519 21.57 -17.51 19.49
N GLN A 520 22.04 -18.72 19.21
CA GLN A 520 21.60 -19.93 19.91
C GLN A 520 21.90 -19.88 21.42
N GLN A 521 22.97 -19.17 21.81
CA GLN A 521 23.42 -19.04 23.20
C GLN A 521 22.87 -17.80 23.91
N ALA A 522 22.15 -16.91 23.22
CA ALA A 522 21.61 -15.70 23.83
C ALA A 522 20.35 -16.02 24.67
N ASP A 523 20.18 -15.35 25.80
CA ASP A 523 18.97 -15.46 26.64
C ASP A 523 17.82 -14.63 26.05
N TRP A 524 18.16 -13.48 25.49
CA TRP A 524 17.24 -12.52 24.89
C TRP A 524 17.78 -12.04 23.56
N ILE A 525 16.89 -11.84 22.60
CA ILE A 525 17.21 -11.43 21.24
C ILE A 525 16.35 -10.24 20.86
N ALA A 526 16.94 -9.27 20.18
CA ALA A 526 16.22 -8.23 19.47
C ALA A 526 16.81 -8.07 18.07
N HIS A 527 15.96 -7.82 17.09
CA HIS A 527 16.39 -7.33 15.78
C HIS A 527 15.92 -5.89 15.62
N ILE A 528 16.86 -4.95 15.59
CA ILE A 528 16.61 -3.51 15.49
C ILE A 528 17.59 -2.88 14.48
N ASP A 529 17.16 -1.77 13.88
CA ASP A 529 17.93 -1.02 12.90
C ASP A 529 18.87 0.00 13.60
N VAL A 530 19.93 0.47 12.93
CA VAL A 530 20.94 1.38 13.55
C VAL A 530 20.39 2.77 13.90
N ASP A 531 19.23 3.12 13.35
CA ASP A 531 18.48 4.33 13.68
C ASP A 531 17.44 4.07 14.79
N GLU A 532 17.51 2.92 15.46
CA GLU A 532 16.63 2.53 16.57
C GLU A 532 17.41 2.33 17.87
N PHE A 533 16.97 3.00 18.94
CA PHE A 533 17.62 2.99 20.25
C PHE A 533 16.64 2.54 21.33
N ILE A 534 17.00 1.48 22.06
CA ILE A 534 16.18 0.96 23.16
C ILE A 534 16.25 1.94 24.34
N ASN A 535 15.17 2.64 24.63
CA ASN A 535 15.08 3.60 25.71
C ASN A 535 14.40 2.95 26.92
N ILE A 536 15.20 2.61 27.94
CA ILE A 536 14.73 2.02 29.19
C ILE A 536 14.44 3.14 30.19
N ARG A 537 13.19 3.20 30.65
CA ARG A 537 12.65 4.36 31.36
C ARG A 537 12.29 4.06 32.81
N CYS A 538 12.57 2.83 33.26
CA CYS A 538 12.38 2.38 34.63
C CYS A 538 13.71 2.11 35.35
N GLY A 539 13.66 2.10 36.68
CA GLY A 539 14.81 1.78 37.53
C GLY A 539 16.03 2.65 37.26
N ASP A 540 17.17 2.00 37.02
CA ASP A 540 18.46 2.63 36.69
C ASP A 540 18.71 2.75 35.17
N GLY A 541 17.69 2.54 34.33
CA GLY A 541 17.80 2.64 32.88
C GLY A 541 18.55 1.47 32.22
N THR A 542 18.63 0.31 32.86
CA THR A 542 19.32 -0.89 32.35
C THR A 542 18.37 -2.03 32.00
N LEU A 543 18.79 -2.92 31.09
CA LEU A 543 18.00 -4.12 30.74
C LEU A 543 17.71 -5.00 31.95
N ARG A 544 18.65 -5.07 32.90
CA ARG A 544 18.47 -5.82 34.14
C ARG A 544 17.34 -5.25 34.99
N ALA A 545 17.28 -3.93 35.17
CA ALA A 545 16.17 -3.29 35.89
C ALA A 545 14.84 -3.48 35.17
N PHE A 546 14.85 -3.42 33.83
CA PHE A 546 13.68 -3.70 33.02
C PHE A 546 13.17 -5.14 33.19
N PHE A 547 14.02 -6.16 33.06
CA PHE A 547 13.63 -7.55 33.25
C PHE A 547 13.10 -7.83 34.67
N LYS A 548 13.64 -7.17 35.69
CA LYS A 548 13.10 -7.23 37.05
C LYS A 548 11.68 -6.63 37.15
N ALA A 549 11.36 -5.62 36.34
CA ALA A 549 10.04 -5.00 36.32
C ALA A 549 8.98 -5.84 35.58
N VAL A 550 9.40 -6.75 34.69
CA VAL A 550 8.52 -7.64 33.92
C VAL A 550 9.01 -9.10 33.95
N PRO A 551 9.09 -9.74 35.13
CA PRO A 551 9.77 -11.03 35.30
C PRO A 551 9.14 -12.18 34.48
N ASP A 552 7.84 -12.09 34.21
CA ASP A 552 7.09 -13.12 33.48
C ASP A 552 7.05 -12.90 31.96
N ALA A 553 7.59 -11.79 31.45
CA ALA A 553 7.56 -11.51 30.02
C ALA A 553 8.50 -12.45 29.26
N THR A 554 8.02 -12.99 28.15
CA THR A 554 8.86 -13.66 27.14
C THR A 554 9.04 -12.81 25.90
N ASN A 555 8.14 -11.86 25.65
CA ASN A 555 8.16 -10.99 24.50
C ASN A 555 7.75 -9.57 24.90
N VAL A 556 8.50 -8.58 24.43
CA VAL A 556 8.27 -7.17 24.74
C VAL A 556 8.11 -6.42 23.42
N ALA A 557 6.91 -5.91 23.18
CA ALA A 557 6.64 -5.04 22.05
C ALA A 557 7.18 -3.62 22.36
N MET A 558 8.42 -3.37 21.94
CA MET A 558 9.05 -2.06 22.07
C MET A 558 8.46 -1.13 21.02
N THR A 559 7.35 -0.47 21.39
CA THR A 559 6.62 0.42 20.48
C THR A 559 7.51 1.59 20.08
N TRP A 560 7.52 1.89 18.78
CA TRP A 560 8.26 3.02 18.25
C TRP A 560 7.75 4.33 18.84
N ARG A 561 8.69 5.22 19.08
CA ARG A 561 8.47 6.65 19.12
C ARG A 561 9.31 7.27 18.02
N LEU A 562 8.64 7.82 17.00
CA LEU A 562 9.33 8.39 15.85
C LEU A 562 9.89 9.76 16.23
N PHE A 563 11.18 9.97 15.98
CA PHE A 563 11.88 11.24 16.16
C PHE A 563 12.12 11.89 14.81
N GLY A 564 11.83 13.19 14.74
CA GLY A 564 12.10 14.02 13.57
C GLY A 564 13.54 14.52 13.53
N HIS A 565 13.80 15.40 12.57
CA HIS A 565 15.15 15.98 12.41
C HIS A 565 15.50 17.05 13.44
N SER A 566 14.58 17.44 14.34
CA SER A 566 14.79 18.46 15.38
C SER A 566 15.27 19.82 14.88
N GLY A 567 15.02 20.16 13.61
CA GLY A 567 15.58 21.37 12.99
C GLY A 567 17.08 21.28 12.66
N VAL A 568 17.70 20.10 12.80
CA VAL A 568 19.11 19.87 12.49
C VAL A 568 19.25 19.63 10.98
N HIS A 569 19.97 20.52 10.32
CA HIS A 569 20.19 20.47 8.88
C HIS A 569 21.45 19.66 8.54
N ASP A 570 22.57 20.04 9.17
CA ASP A 570 23.88 19.56 8.79
C ASP A 570 24.23 18.22 9.45
N LEU A 571 25.02 17.42 8.75
CA LEU A 571 25.61 16.19 9.26
C LEU A 571 26.78 16.53 10.19
N ALA A 572 26.59 16.26 11.48
CA ALA A 572 27.55 16.53 12.54
C ALA A 572 27.99 15.27 13.29
N ASP A 573 29.26 15.23 13.68
CA ASP A 573 29.85 14.19 14.53
C ASP A 573 29.50 14.42 16.00
N ARG A 574 28.22 14.24 16.31
CA ARG A 574 27.64 14.38 17.64
C ARG A 574 26.64 13.24 17.85
N PHE A 575 26.38 12.91 19.11
CA PHE A 575 25.48 11.80 19.43
C PHE A 575 24.06 12.06 18.93
N VAL A 576 23.48 11.08 18.24
CA VAL A 576 22.09 11.07 17.78
C VAL A 576 21.15 11.34 18.96
N ILE A 577 21.35 10.65 20.08
CA ILE A 577 20.46 10.79 21.25
C ILE A 577 20.54 12.17 21.93
N GLU A 578 21.62 12.93 21.68
CA GLU A 578 21.83 14.28 22.19
C GLU A 578 21.24 15.34 21.25
N GLN A 579 21.29 15.10 19.94
CA GLN A 579 20.87 16.05 18.91
C GLN A 579 19.36 16.04 18.63
N PHE A 580 18.74 14.86 18.62
CA PHE A 580 17.36 14.69 18.14
C PHE A 580 16.41 14.45 19.31
N ASP A 581 15.92 15.53 19.91
CA ASP A 581 15.03 15.47 21.08
C ASP A 581 13.54 15.66 20.76
N ARG A 582 13.18 15.86 19.49
CA ARG A 582 11.80 16.10 19.05
C ARG A 582 11.18 14.86 18.42
N CYS A 583 9.94 14.58 18.78
CA CYS A 583 9.28 13.33 18.44
C CYS A 583 7.77 13.44 18.22
N ALA A 584 7.19 12.32 17.78
CA ALA A 584 5.76 12.13 17.59
C ALA A 584 5.00 12.28 18.93
N PRO A 585 3.68 12.50 18.92
CA PRO A 585 2.87 12.33 20.12
C PRO A 585 2.79 10.87 20.56
N LYS A 586 2.71 10.62 21.88
CA LYS A 586 2.48 9.26 22.42
C LYS A 586 1.22 8.60 21.84
N PHE A 587 0.12 9.35 21.77
CA PHE A 587 -1.11 8.86 21.13
C PHE A 587 -1.15 9.31 19.68
N CYS A 588 -0.84 8.40 18.74
CA CYS A 588 -0.87 8.66 17.30
C CYS A 588 -1.34 7.40 16.53
N PRO A 589 -2.64 7.08 16.54
CA PRO A 589 -3.15 5.82 15.97
C PRO A 589 -3.04 5.73 14.44
N LYS A 590 -2.83 6.87 13.78
CA LYS A 590 -2.75 7.06 12.33
C LYS A 590 -1.56 7.98 12.00
N PRO A 591 -0.89 7.78 10.85
CA PRO A 591 -0.91 6.54 10.06
C PRO A 591 -0.44 5.37 10.94
N HIS A 592 -0.86 4.15 10.60
CA HIS A 592 -0.63 3.00 11.48
C HIS A 592 0.85 2.67 11.72
N THR A 593 1.74 3.19 10.87
CA THR A 593 3.19 3.03 10.98
C THR A 593 3.78 3.66 12.24
N VAL A 594 3.16 4.71 12.79
CA VAL A 594 3.67 5.41 14.00
C VAL A 594 3.69 4.51 15.23
N TRP A 595 2.81 3.50 15.26
CA TRP A 595 2.71 2.52 16.35
C TRP A 595 3.28 1.15 15.99
N GLY A 596 4.09 1.05 14.94
CA GLY A 596 4.89 -0.15 14.72
C GLY A 596 5.80 -0.43 15.92
N PHE A 597 6.22 -1.68 16.09
CA PHE A 597 7.17 -2.07 17.12
C PHE A 597 8.23 -3.02 16.59
N LYS A 598 9.36 -3.07 17.28
CA LYS A 598 10.27 -4.22 17.26
C LYS A 598 10.09 -5.02 18.54
N THR A 599 10.54 -6.26 18.53
CA THR A 599 10.37 -7.16 19.67
C THR A 599 11.70 -7.49 20.31
N LEU A 600 11.80 -7.29 21.63
CA LEU A 600 12.81 -7.92 22.48
C LEU A 600 12.19 -9.19 23.06
N PHE A 601 12.74 -10.37 22.76
CA PHE A 601 12.13 -11.64 23.14
C PHE A 601 13.14 -12.62 23.72
N ARG A 602 12.66 -13.47 24.61
CA ARG A 602 13.43 -14.51 25.28
C ARG A 602 13.62 -15.68 24.31
N ASN A 603 14.83 -16.22 24.27
CA ASN A 603 15.20 -17.30 23.36
C ASN A 603 14.74 -18.68 23.89
N THR A 604 13.43 -18.88 23.98
CA THR A 604 12.84 -20.13 24.52
C THR A 604 12.64 -21.21 23.46
N GLY A 605 12.93 -20.91 22.19
CA GLY A 605 12.61 -21.79 21.05
C GLY A 605 11.13 -21.77 20.64
N ALA A 606 10.27 -20.99 21.29
CA ALA A 606 8.84 -20.95 20.98
C ALA A 606 8.51 -20.45 19.55
N TYR A 607 9.41 -19.72 18.92
CA TYR A 607 9.23 -19.18 17.57
C TYR A 607 10.35 -19.66 16.64
N GLY A 608 9.98 -20.26 15.51
CA GLY A 608 10.93 -20.85 14.56
C GLY A 608 11.48 -19.91 13.48
N LYS A 609 11.12 -18.62 13.49
CA LYS A 609 11.61 -17.66 12.48
C LYS A 609 11.86 -16.27 13.05
N LEU A 610 12.99 -15.66 12.70
CA LEU A 610 13.23 -14.22 12.88
C LEU A 610 12.61 -13.40 11.73
N SER A 611 12.06 -12.24 12.06
CA SER A 611 11.55 -11.29 11.09
C SER A 611 11.76 -9.85 11.57
N CYS A 612 11.62 -8.89 10.66
CA CYS A 612 11.97 -7.49 10.86
C CYS A 612 11.29 -6.82 12.06
N HIS A 613 10.10 -7.27 12.49
CA HIS A 613 9.34 -6.68 13.61
C HIS A 613 9.23 -7.60 14.84
N ARG A 614 9.18 -8.91 14.61
CA ARG A 614 8.86 -9.90 15.64
C ARG A 614 9.34 -11.30 15.24
N PRO A 615 9.53 -12.19 16.22
CA PRO A 615 9.61 -13.60 15.92
C PRO A 615 8.26 -14.14 15.40
N ASN A 616 8.33 -15.09 14.48
CA ASN A 616 7.21 -15.70 13.74
C ASN A 616 7.29 -17.23 13.80
N LYS A 617 6.27 -17.92 13.25
CA LYS A 617 6.13 -19.39 13.29
C LYS A 617 6.14 -19.92 14.73
N LEU A 618 5.12 -19.54 15.49
CA LEU A 618 4.91 -20.04 16.86
C LEU A 618 4.70 -21.56 16.83
N ASP A 619 5.40 -22.27 17.71
CA ASP A 619 5.06 -23.65 18.06
C ASP A 619 3.83 -23.64 18.99
N GLU A 620 2.73 -24.21 18.53
CA GLU A 620 1.46 -24.23 19.27
C GLU A 620 1.59 -24.99 20.61
N SER A 621 2.53 -25.94 20.73
CA SER A 621 2.79 -26.63 22.00
C SER A 621 3.45 -25.73 23.05
N ALA A 622 4.17 -24.69 22.61
CA ALA A 622 4.82 -23.70 23.46
C ALA A 622 3.94 -22.47 23.72
N ALA A 623 2.76 -22.36 23.08
CA ALA A 623 1.91 -21.17 23.15
C ALA A 623 1.52 -20.77 24.58
N GLY A 624 1.26 -21.75 25.46
CA GLY A 624 0.92 -21.50 26.87
C GLY A 624 2.07 -20.94 27.72
N GLN A 625 3.30 -20.96 27.21
CA GLN A 625 4.50 -20.47 27.88
C GLN A 625 4.91 -19.06 27.41
N VAL A 626 4.19 -18.50 26.42
CA VAL A 626 4.51 -17.21 25.81
C VAL A 626 3.69 -16.10 26.45
N LYS A 627 4.37 -15.06 26.93
CA LYS A 627 3.76 -13.85 27.51
C LYS A 627 4.28 -12.61 26.80
N TRP A 628 3.38 -11.90 26.13
CA TRP A 628 3.69 -10.60 25.54
C TRP A 628 3.29 -9.47 26.46
N VAL A 629 4.18 -8.49 26.60
CA VAL A 629 3.89 -7.21 27.26
C VAL A 629 4.19 -6.03 26.32
N ASN A 630 3.43 -4.94 26.48
CA ASN A 630 3.71 -3.68 25.79
C ASN A 630 4.83 -2.89 26.49
N GLY A 631 5.17 -1.71 25.94
CA GLY A 631 6.20 -0.84 26.51
C GLY A 631 5.90 -0.32 27.94
N SER A 632 4.69 -0.50 28.47
CA SER A 632 4.34 -0.19 29.87
C SER A 632 4.25 -1.44 30.77
N GLY A 633 4.67 -2.61 30.28
CA GLY A 633 4.60 -3.87 31.01
C GLY A 633 3.20 -4.48 31.10
N GLN A 634 2.21 -3.96 30.36
CA GLN A 634 0.85 -4.49 30.36
C GLN A 634 0.72 -5.65 29.39
N ASP A 635 -0.06 -6.66 29.76
CA ASP A 635 -0.29 -7.85 28.93
C ASP A 635 -0.94 -7.49 27.58
N MET A 636 -0.34 -7.98 26.50
CA MET A 636 -0.89 -7.88 25.14
C MET A 636 -0.84 -9.23 24.39
N THR A 637 -0.70 -10.34 25.12
CA THR A 637 -0.53 -11.70 24.58
C THR A 637 -1.61 -12.04 23.56
N GLN A 638 -2.87 -11.77 23.87
CA GLN A 638 -3.98 -12.06 22.96
C GLN A 638 -3.89 -11.30 21.63
N GLU A 639 -3.33 -10.09 21.61
CA GLU A 639 -3.17 -9.30 20.38
C GLU A 639 -1.95 -9.72 19.56
N ALA A 640 -0.88 -10.20 20.21
CA ALA A 640 0.43 -10.36 19.57
C ALA A 640 0.95 -11.80 19.49
N LEU A 641 0.28 -12.79 20.11
CA LEU A 641 0.80 -14.16 20.17
C LEU A 641 1.09 -14.74 18.76
N LYS A 642 0.14 -14.63 17.83
CA LYS A 642 0.23 -15.22 16.48
C LYS A 642 0.57 -14.25 15.36
N ASN A 643 0.07 -13.01 15.41
CA ASN A 643 0.25 -12.02 14.35
C ASN A 643 0.26 -10.57 14.91
N GLY A 644 0.48 -9.59 14.03
CA GLY A 644 0.55 -8.17 14.38
C GLY A 644 1.98 -7.64 14.50
N TRP A 645 2.18 -6.41 14.02
CA TRP A 645 3.47 -5.69 14.02
C TRP A 645 3.36 -4.29 14.63
N ARG A 646 2.18 -3.95 15.16
CA ARG A 646 1.85 -2.62 15.67
C ARG A 646 0.95 -2.70 16.89
N SER A 647 1.05 -1.68 17.73
CA SER A 647 0.18 -1.48 18.89
C SER A 647 -1.20 -0.97 18.46
N SER A 648 -2.20 -1.22 19.30
CA SER A 648 -3.58 -0.76 19.14
C SER A 648 -3.91 0.30 20.18
N LYS A 649 -5.12 0.90 20.12
CA LYS A 649 -5.59 1.79 21.19
C LYS A 649 -5.67 1.09 22.56
N LYS A 650 -5.75 -0.24 22.60
CA LYS A 650 -5.80 -1.04 23.84
C LYS A 650 -4.42 -1.42 24.34
N SER A 651 -3.46 -1.64 23.44
CA SER A 651 -2.13 -2.15 23.76
C SER A 651 -1.01 -1.11 23.69
N ILE A 652 -1.27 0.13 23.27
CA ILE A 652 -0.26 1.21 23.25
C ILE A 652 0.27 1.49 24.66
N GLY A 653 1.60 1.60 24.79
CA GLY A 653 2.24 1.90 26.06
C GLY A 653 3.75 2.10 25.93
N TYR A 654 4.31 2.96 26.78
CA TYR A 654 5.72 3.36 26.74
C TYR A 654 6.40 3.38 28.13
N ASP A 655 5.67 3.31 29.25
CA ASP A 655 6.16 3.71 30.59
C ASP A 655 7.43 3.02 31.10
N LEU A 656 7.71 1.78 30.70
CA LEU A 656 8.91 1.05 31.13
C LEU A 656 10.01 1.06 30.06
N ILE A 657 9.61 0.91 28.79
CA ILE A 657 10.50 0.81 27.64
C ILE A 657 9.84 1.39 26.39
N GLN A 658 10.64 2.08 25.60
CA GLN A 658 10.26 2.68 24.31
C GLN A 658 11.37 2.38 23.30
N LEU A 659 11.03 2.26 22.02
CA LEU A 659 12.05 2.22 20.95
C LEU A 659 12.09 3.59 20.27
N ASN A 660 13.11 4.39 20.55
CA ASN A 660 13.30 5.67 19.87
C ASN A 660 13.77 5.40 18.44
N HIS A 661 13.06 5.89 17.43
CA HIS A 661 13.39 5.67 16.03
C HIS A 661 13.72 7.00 15.34
N TYR A 662 15.01 7.21 15.05
CA TYR A 662 15.59 8.40 14.43
C TYR A 662 15.71 8.22 12.92
N ALA A 663 14.59 7.91 12.26
CA ALA A 663 14.58 7.48 10.87
C ALA A 663 15.21 8.48 9.88
N LEU A 664 15.15 9.78 10.17
CA LEU A 664 15.68 10.82 9.30
C LEU A 664 17.04 11.35 9.74
N ARG A 665 17.26 11.47 11.07
CA ARG A 665 18.40 12.21 11.64
C ARG A 665 18.41 13.63 11.05
N SER A 666 19.55 14.15 10.58
CA SER A 666 19.61 15.49 9.98
C SER A 666 19.00 15.52 8.56
N ALA A 667 18.69 16.73 8.07
CA ALA A 667 18.20 16.89 6.70
C ALA A 667 19.18 16.37 5.63
N GLU A 668 20.49 16.54 5.83
CA GLU A 668 21.52 15.96 4.95
C GLU A 668 21.58 14.43 5.02
N SER A 669 21.45 13.87 6.24
CA SER A 669 21.40 12.40 6.42
C SER A 669 20.21 11.78 5.69
N PHE A 670 19.08 12.49 5.63
CA PHE A 670 17.92 12.07 4.84
C PHE A 670 18.22 11.99 3.32
N LEU A 671 19.03 12.89 2.75
CA LEU A 671 19.42 12.81 1.34
C LEU A 671 20.24 11.55 1.06
N ILE A 672 21.20 11.26 1.93
CA ILE A 672 22.03 10.03 1.83
C ILE A 672 21.14 8.80 2.00
N LYS A 673 20.16 8.83 2.91
CA LYS A 673 19.16 7.77 3.08
C LYS A 673 18.34 7.56 1.81
N ARG A 674 17.91 8.64 1.14
CA ARG A 674 17.21 8.59 -0.15
C ARG A 674 18.07 7.91 -1.22
N GLN A 675 19.34 8.29 -1.32
CA GLN A 675 20.26 7.73 -2.32
C GLN A 675 20.48 6.23 -2.12
N ARG A 676 20.64 5.75 -0.88
CA ARG A 676 20.93 4.32 -0.62
C ARG A 676 19.72 3.39 -0.58
N GLY A 677 18.49 3.92 -0.42
CA GLY A 677 17.27 3.12 -0.32
C GLY A 677 17.08 2.37 1.02
N ARG A 678 16.11 1.44 1.08
CA ARG A 678 15.77 0.64 2.28
C ARG A 678 16.20 -0.83 2.16
N ALA A 679 16.71 -1.42 3.24
CA ALA A 679 17.12 -2.84 3.28
C ALA A 679 15.97 -3.85 3.08
N LEU A 680 14.75 -3.53 3.53
CA LEU A 680 13.56 -4.39 3.37
C LEU A 680 12.79 -4.16 2.05
N HIS A 681 12.88 -2.95 1.49
CA HIS A 681 12.14 -2.53 0.28
C HIS A 681 13.10 -1.80 -0.64
N VAL A 682 13.92 -2.56 -1.35
CA VAL A 682 14.97 -2.05 -2.23
C VAL A 682 14.39 -1.26 -3.42
N ASP A 683 13.12 -1.51 -3.79
CA ASP A 683 12.46 -0.95 -4.98
C ASP A 683 11.51 0.24 -4.70
N ARG A 684 11.57 0.87 -3.50
CA ARG A 684 10.76 2.06 -3.18
C ARG A 684 11.63 3.30 -3.08
N SER A 685 11.43 4.26 -3.99
CA SER A 685 12.05 5.59 -3.87
C SER A 685 11.58 6.29 -2.58
N ILE A 686 12.54 6.75 -1.78
CA ILE A 686 12.29 7.58 -0.61
C ILE A 686 12.16 9.02 -1.09
N GLY A 687 10.97 9.61 -0.98
CA GLY A 687 10.71 11.00 -1.36
C GLY A 687 10.05 11.81 -0.25
N LEU A 688 9.47 12.96 -0.58
CA LEU A 688 8.81 13.86 0.37
C LEU A 688 7.70 13.16 1.20
N ASN A 689 7.02 12.17 0.61
CA ASN A 689 6.03 11.35 1.31
C ASN A 689 6.62 10.58 2.51
N TYR A 690 7.88 10.13 2.40
CA TYR A 690 8.57 9.48 3.51
C TYR A 690 8.94 10.50 4.59
N TRP A 691 9.44 11.68 4.20
CA TRP A 691 9.70 12.80 5.12
C TRP A 691 8.44 13.17 5.92
N ILE A 692 7.29 13.36 5.26
CA ILE A 692 6.01 13.67 5.92
C ILE A 692 5.67 12.61 6.97
N ARG A 693 5.86 11.31 6.66
CA ARG A 693 5.53 10.20 7.56
C ARG A 693 6.50 10.06 8.75
N MET A 694 7.75 10.47 8.61
CA MET A 694 8.82 10.19 9.58
C MET A 694 9.29 11.42 10.37
N ASP A 695 9.10 12.64 9.86
CA ASP A 695 9.65 13.86 10.47
C ASP A 695 8.82 14.43 11.64
N TRP A 696 8.79 13.77 12.78
CA TRP A 696 7.95 14.20 13.90
C TRP A 696 8.67 15.16 14.86
N ASN A 697 8.24 16.42 14.94
CA ASN A 697 8.91 17.47 15.73
C ASN A 697 8.04 18.09 16.85
N ASP A 698 6.84 17.58 17.08
CA ASP A 698 5.81 18.22 17.90
C ASP A 698 6.06 18.21 19.41
N HIS A 699 6.61 17.10 19.93
CA HIS A 699 6.83 16.89 21.36
C HIS A 699 8.31 16.71 21.64
N ARG A 700 8.71 16.91 22.89
CA ARG A 700 10.09 16.69 23.34
C ARG A 700 10.18 15.42 24.17
N ASP A 701 11.23 14.62 23.96
CA ASP A 701 11.56 13.47 24.81
C ASP A 701 13.06 13.41 25.12
N LEU A 702 13.41 13.77 26.35
CA LEU A 702 14.77 13.81 26.89
C LEU A 702 15.12 12.59 27.74
N THR A 703 14.21 11.62 27.86
CA THR A 703 14.37 10.51 28.81
C THR A 703 15.60 9.67 28.51
N ILE A 704 15.94 9.51 27.21
CA ILE A 704 17.11 8.77 26.76
C ILE A 704 18.44 9.47 27.11
N GLN A 705 18.43 10.80 27.22
CA GLN A 705 19.64 11.60 27.46
C GLN A 705 20.25 11.38 28.84
N ARG A 706 19.50 10.77 29.75
CA ARG A 706 19.99 10.33 31.07
C ARG A 706 21.12 9.30 30.95
N ASN A 707 21.29 8.65 29.79
CA ASN A 707 22.39 7.74 29.49
C ASN A 707 23.62 8.41 28.85
N ILE A 708 23.62 9.73 28.56
CA ILE A 708 24.73 10.40 27.85
C ILE A 708 26.08 10.15 28.53
N LEU A 709 26.16 10.20 29.86
CA LEU A 709 27.43 9.96 30.56
C LEU A 709 27.93 8.51 30.39
N ARG A 710 27.02 7.52 30.43
CA ARG A 710 27.39 6.11 30.21
C ARG A 710 27.80 5.86 28.76
N LEU A 711 27.04 6.41 27.82
CA LEU A 711 27.35 6.37 26.39
C LEU A 711 28.74 6.98 26.15
N ARG A 712 29.01 8.18 26.66
CA ARG A 712 30.29 8.85 26.50
C ARG A 712 31.44 7.98 27.01
N ALA A 713 31.31 7.45 28.23
CA ALA A 713 32.35 6.59 28.81
C ALA A 713 32.66 5.35 27.94
N GLU A 714 31.63 4.68 27.41
CA GLU A 714 31.82 3.51 26.55
C GLU A 714 32.31 3.88 25.15
N TYR A 715 31.81 4.98 24.58
CA TYR A 715 32.23 5.49 23.28
C TYR A 715 33.71 5.90 23.31
N ASP A 716 34.14 6.67 24.33
CA ASP A 716 35.52 7.10 24.50
C ASP A 716 36.46 5.89 24.68
N ARG A 717 36.01 4.86 25.40
CA ARG A 717 36.74 3.59 25.54
C ARG A 717 36.96 2.89 24.19
N LEU A 718 35.94 2.86 23.32
CA LEU A 718 36.07 2.28 21.98
C LEU A 718 36.98 3.13 21.08
N MET A 719 36.77 4.45 21.09
CA MET A 719 37.48 5.40 20.24
C MET A 719 38.94 5.66 20.65
N ALA A 720 39.38 5.13 21.81
CA ALA A 720 40.78 5.06 22.18
C ALA A 720 41.61 4.14 21.25
N ASP A 721 40.97 3.27 20.46
CA ASP A 721 41.64 2.54 19.39
C ASP A 721 41.87 3.44 18.17
N ASP A 722 43.14 3.73 17.86
CA ASP A 722 43.52 4.65 16.78
C ASP A 722 42.97 4.22 15.42
N THR A 723 42.94 2.91 15.15
CA THR A 723 42.43 2.36 13.89
C THR A 723 40.93 2.60 13.76
N LEU A 724 40.15 2.26 14.79
CA LEU A 724 38.71 2.52 14.82
C LEU A 724 38.41 4.02 14.68
N SER A 725 39.13 4.87 15.40
CA SER A 725 38.98 6.32 15.34
C SER A 725 39.30 6.90 13.96
N ALA A 726 40.34 6.38 13.28
CA ALA A 726 40.66 6.75 11.91
C ALA A 726 39.57 6.30 10.91
N LEU A 727 39.05 5.08 11.06
CA LEU A 727 37.96 4.56 10.21
C LEU A 727 36.67 5.35 10.39
N HIS A 728 36.28 5.69 11.62
CA HIS A 728 35.13 6.54 11.91
C HIS A 728 35.25 7.91 11.23
N ARG A 729 36.39 8.60 11.39
CA ARG A 729 36.65 9.89 10.75
C ARG A 729 36.61 9.81 9.22
N LYS A 730 37.13 8.73 8.64
CA LYS A 730 37.08 8.47 7.19
C LYS A 730 35.65 8.28 6.70
N GLY A 731 34.84 7.48 7.40
CA GLY A 731 33.44 7.27 7.05
C GLY A 731 32.60 8.54 7.19
N LEU A 732 32.84 9.32 8.24
CA LEU A 732 32.22 10.64 8.40
C LEU A 732 32.58 11.58 7.24
N ALA A 733 33.85 11.64 6.85
CA ALA A 733 34.29 12.46 5.72
C ALA A 733 33.63 12.03 4.41
N TRP A 734 33.45 10.72 4.20
CA TRP A 734 32.70 10.19 3.05
C TRP A 734 31.25 10.68 3.05
N HIS A 735 30.56 10.63 4.20
CA HIS A 735 29.17 11.08 4.29
C HIS A 735 29.03 12.59 4.03
N ARG A 736 29.96 13.41 4.53
CA ARG A 736 29.99 14.86 4.22
C ARG A 736 30.19 15.12 2.74
N ALA A 737 31.19 14.49 2.13
CA ALA A 737 31.42 14.60 0.70
C ALA A 737 30.21 14.12 -0.13
N LYS A 738 29.53 13.07 0.33
CA LYS A 738 28.30 12.60 -0.31
C LYS A 738 27.15 13.60 -0.15
N ALA A 739 26.99 14.24 1.00
CA ALA A 739 26.02 15.31 1.18
C ALA A 739 26.29 16.47 0.20
N ASP A 740 27.55 16.92 0.10
CA ASP A 740 27.98 17.97 -0.85
C ASP A 740 27.66 17.58 -2.31
N GLU A 741 27.95 16.32 -2.68
CA GLU A 741 27.62 15.77 -4.00
C GLU A 741 26.12 15.80 -4.28
N LEU A 742 25.30 15.39 -3.31
CA LEU A 742 23.83 15.37 -3.47
C LEU A 742 23.26 16.78 -3.51
N HIS A 743 23.81 17.75 -2.77
CA HIS A 743 23.44 19.16 -2.89
C HIS A 743 23.73 19.74 -4.28
N ALA A 744 24.78 19.27 -4.95
CA ALA A 744 25.07 19.67 -6.33
C ALA A 744 24.09 19.10 -7.37
N MET A 745 23.24 18.13 -7.00
CA MET A 745 22.22 17.55 -7.87
C MET A 745 20.88 18.30 -7.71
N PRO A 746 20.32 18.92 -8.77
CA PRO A 746 19.10 19.73 -8.67
C PRO A 746 17.90 19.01 -8.03
N GLU A 747 17.69 17.72 -8.34
CA GLU A 747 16.59 16.92 -7.79
C GLU A 747 16.71 16.70 -6.26
N PHE A 748 17.93 16.54 -5.75
CA PHE A 748 18.18 16.35 -4.32
C PHE A 748 18.14 17.68 -3.58
N GLN A 749 18.65 18.75 -4.19
CA GLN A 749 18.54 20.10 -3.65
C GLN A 749 17.06 20.53 -3.55
N GLU A 750 16.26 20.27 -4.59
CA GLU A 750 14.82 20.57 -4.55
C GLU A 750 14.12 19.79 -3.45
N LEU A 751 14.39 18.48 -3.30
CA LEU A 751 13.82 17.70 -2.21
C LEU A 751 14.24 18.24 -0.83
N TYR A 752 15.51 18.61 -0.67
CA TYR A 752 16.03 19.18 0.57
C TYR A 752 15.29 20.47 0.94
N ASP A 753 15.09 21.37 -0.02
CA ASP A 753 14.39 22.64 0.18
C ASP A 753 12.91 22.41 0.48
N GLN A 754 12.24 21.50 -0.25
CA GLN A 754 10.85 21.09 0.02
C GLN A 754 10.69 20.49 1.43
N ALA A 755 11.60 19.60 1.82
CA ALA A 755 11.59 18.94 3.13
C ALA A 755 11.74 19.97 4.27
N ARG A 756 12.64 20.95 4.11
CA ARG A 756 12.89 22.02 5.10
C ARG A 756 11.76 23.04 5.18
N ALA A 757 11.13 23.35 4.05
CA ALA A 757 10.00 24.27 4.01
C ALA A 757 8.76 23.70 4.71
N LEU A 758 8.63 22.36 4.77
CA LEU A 758 7.46 21.69 5.29
C LEU A 758 7.42 21.68 6.83
N LYS A 759 6.62 22.61 7.40
CA LYS A 759 6.38 22.72 8.84
C LYS A 759 4.96 22.29 9.20
N LEU A 760 4.80 21.00 9.54
CA LEU A 760 3.52 20.44 9.94
C LEU A 760 3.46 20.19 11.44
N ASN A 761 2.36 20.59 12.08
CA ASN A 761 2.00 20.08 13.40
C ASN A 761 1.49 18.63 13.31
N GLN A 762 1.36 17.99 14.47
CA GLN A 762 1.02 16.58 14.58
C GLN A 762 -0.29 16.23 13.86
N THR A 763 -1.31 17.10 13.92
CA THR A 763 -2.61 16.81 13.31
C THR A 763 -2.57 17.01 11.80
N GLU A 764 -1.89 18.06 11.34
CA GLU A 764 -1.63 18.31 9.91
C GLU A 764 -0.83 17.15 9.29
N ARG A 765 0.20 16.69 10.00
CA ARG A 765 1.03 15.57 9.57
C ARG A 765 0.24 14.27 9.45
N VAL A 766 -0.59 13.94 10.44
CA VAL A 766 -1.49 12.77 10.33
C VAL A 766 -2.43 12.92 9.15
N ALA A 767 -3.04 14.10 8.97
CA ALA A 767 -3.99 14.35 7.90
C ALA A 767 -3.37 14.19 6.51
N TRP A 768 -2.17 14.73 6.32
CA TRP A 768 -1.42 14.62 5.07
C TRP A 768 -0.95 13.18 4.83
N ALA A 769 -0.39 12.52 5.85
CA ALA A 769 0.03 11.13 5.73
C ALA A 769 -1.14 10.19 5.36
N LEU A 770 -2.35 10.45 5.88
CA LEU A 770 -3.54 9.69 5.52
C LEU A 770 -3.98 9.92 4.07
N ALA A 771 -3.86 11.14 3.55
CA ALA A 771 -4.16 11.41 2.14
C ALA A 771 -3.23 10.61 1.22
N LEU A 772 -1.94 10.55 1.57
CA LEU A 772 -0.93 9.79 0.82
C LEU A 772 -1.15 8.26 0.87
N ASP A 773 -1.72 7.73 1.96
CA ASP A 773 -2.05 6.29 2.09
C ASP A 773 -3.29 5.88 1.25
N MET A 774 -4.12 6.83 0.83
CA MET A 774 -5.27 6.57 -0.05
C MET A 774 -4.93 6.66 -1.54
N GLU A 775 -3.77 7.24 -1.87
CA GLU A 775 -3.25 7.38 -3.24
C GLU A 775 -2.37 6.20 -3.68
N SER A 776 -1.86 5.40 -2.73
CA SER A 776 -1.06 4.18 -2.96
C SER A 776 -1.92 2.93 -3.08
#